data_AF-A0AAN5K8M1-F1
#
_entry.id   AF-A0AAN5K8M1-F1
#
_cell.length_a   1.000
_cell.length_b   1.000
_cell.length_c   1.000
_cell.angle_alpha   90.00
_cell.angle_beta   90.00
_cell.angle_gamma   90.00
#
_symmetry.space_group_name_H-M   'P 1'
#
loop_
_entity.id
_entity.type
_entity.pdbx_description
1 polymer ?
#
loop_
_entity_poly.entity_id
_entity_poly.type
_entity_poly.pdbx_seq_one_letter_code
_entity_poly.pdbx_strand_id
1 'polypeptide(L)'
;MSAPLIRSYNAVIEYTLSQAKKSKTSRRIAGFCQLQGPTGSGKTSSLYRSGYADNALPALETIKKSGSQAILVTHRWNILHDIYEKTAAHKDSNGEPFTVSVLYAQDEQIVSAIEATPLPHENNISADSLPDPFDSINILEDRNLFASQDIADKLRRNCKNILHINKSLKGYPTRFQTAIASEKESLIKSCAAVEITLIQNIKLLEKEAKKQKEKYGEEHELTQAARQRVADFRRHVWVRRILPAIAWRDEKQHLLIMTTQKMVSSFYDGHRKVKMSSKELRNYIIFIDEFDYQSEVLQEYLAQAQWVQEPPECLGQLLDGGRRLLQRMQYVETEPAPMIRERLEKFINDLDSALTDKHVDLTHARSLVIPLQQYLDNKPFGEHYLFRSDQLVTSERLIMRKAEHGYEIIRPDSPLQDSDQTIDISDFLRLMEKFIRQFSLMLTDLTASEDEAYEYIKKLTRLLFDPVNDYRPSYYGSTLPNMSRFLLPRTDLPELRELRKSNILPNTHASIFGLTNWLLKQNASDTDIDPLRIQIKRAFLPTTAEGLLLSLASRNLVFALSATSYIERACNHFDVRWINSALRYIAEARNPAVTQSFLGTTFEKRPVEWFKEPIPYVQTADDFQLQYLAIEEINNSKENIRNTQLNAEIQDFNSIKNSPHCVDLLASLAPDFFQNGDDPSSDFESEYRKNILLKLLNVLDLAGKRPQHRGHLAFVNSIAYLRKWLTTTIATQSREYLSWLKMEQPLSDDPLLKNFADVFIPVSIHNEPALICLLTAECQKKKGFSDAYQAAFASRRIVIVLTQTASATNGVNLDFNLPESGKNMDLTCLYLLESRHYYFSAFQANAENNDDMAHAGFQLRNLEKLLRAGEISRQQHQRFLLPLMMNRKYEISRLNGEYKRTSDYIKNTAANVQQQVGRIERAWCEVPNAEIHLDSELAKDLSRFASLPIYTSNRRQLSALNRQLLNILRERDEKMQDNFLNLIMTPTQPGKLVLDYIDKRLVPAIRLLREQSTPRNDVTQLWR
;
A
#
# COMPACT_ATOMS: atom_id res chain seq x y z
N MET A 1 36.41 -3.62 23.06
CA MET A 1 35.43 -4.72 23.11
C MET A 1 35.25 -5.23 21.69
N SER A 2 35.50 -6.51 21.42
CA SER A 2 35.26 -7.11 20.11
C SER A 2 33.78 -7.00 19.75
N ALA A 3 33.47 -6.55 18.53
CA ALA A 3 32.10 -6.49 18.05
C ALA A 3 31.42 -7.88 18.14
N PRO A 4 30.15 -7.96 18.56
CA PRO A 4 29.42 -9.22 18.60
C PRO A 4 29.38 -9.82 17.18
N LEU A 5 29.68 -11.11 17.06
CA LEU A 5 29.72 -11.81 15.78
C LEU A 5 28.28 -12.21 15.40
N ILE A 6 27.63 -11.39 14.58
CA ILE A 6 26.23 -11.56 14.16
C ILE A 6 26.20 -12.22 12.79
N ARG A 7 25.67 -13.45 12.70
CA ARG A 7 25.64 -14.26 11.45
C ARG A 7 24.23 -14.63 10.97
N SER A 8 23.19 -14.13 11.63
CA SER A 8 21.80 -14.41 11.29
C SER A 8 20.89 -13.19 11.53
N TYR A 9 19.72 -13.18 10.87
CA TYR A 9 18.67 -12.19 11.16
C TYR A 9 18.18 -12.27 12.60
N ASN A 10 18.13 -13.48 13.18
CA ASN A 10 17.79 -13.73 14.58
C ASN A 10 18.70 -12.93 15.53
N ALA A 11 20.02 -13.01 15.32
CA ALA A 11 21.00 -12.28 16.10
C ALA A 11 20.92 -10.75 15.90
N VAL A 12 20.61 -10.28 14.68
CA VAL A 12 20.34 -8.84 14.42
C VAL A 12 19.13 -8.36 15.22
N ILE A 13 18.04 -9.13 15.23
CA ILE A 13 16.81 -8.80 15.97
C ILE A 13 17.07 -8.78 17.48
N GLU A 14 17.74 -9.80 18.01
CA GLU A 14 18.11 -9.87 19.43
C GLU A 14 18.99 -8.69 19.85
N TYR A 15 20.02 -8.39 19.08
CA TYR A 15 20.89 -7.25 19.32
C TYR A 15 20.09 -5.94 19.31
N THR A 16 19.24 -5.72 18.31
CA THR A 16 18.39 -4.52 18.19
C THR A 16 17.45 -4.37 19.38
N LEU A 17 16.81 -5.47 19.81
CA LEU A 17 15.96 -5.50 21.00
C LEU A 17 16.73 -5.12 22.26
N SER A 18 17.96 -5.62 22.40
CA SER A 18 18.83 -5.29 23.53
C SER A 18 19.18 -3.80 23.55
N GLN A 19 19.48 -3.19 22.39
CA GLN A 19 19.83 -1.77 22.29
C GLN A 19 18.63 -0.88 22.56
N ALA A 20 17.47 -1.20 21.99
CA ALA A 20 16.24 -0.44 22.22
C ALA A 20 15.83 -0.42 23.70
N LYS A 21 16.09 -1.52 24.44
CA LYS A 21 15.83 -1.62 25.88
C LYS A 21 16.84 -0.87 26.76
N LYS A 22 18.05 -0.56 26.27
CA LYS A 22 19.06 0.18 27.05
C LYS A 22 18.68 1.64 27.30
N SER A 23 17.66 2.18 26.64
CA SER A 23 17.15 3.53 26.95
C SER A 23 16.48 3.54 28.34
N LYS A 24 17.28 3.79 29.39
CA LYS A 24 16.93 3.62 30.81
C LYS A 24 15.75 4.46 31.33
N THR A 25 15.21 5.37 30.54
CA THR A 25 14.17 6.33 30.98
C THR A 25 12.76 5.78 30.91
N SER A 26 12.49 4.71 30.15
CA SER A 26 11.14 4.14 30.05
C SER A 26 11.15 2.61 30.04
N ARG A 27 10.21 1.96 30.76
CA ARG A 27 9.95 0.51 30.64
C ARG A 27 9.35 0.12 29.27
N ARG A 28 9.26 1.06 28.32
CA ARG A 28 8.60 0.91 27.03
C ARG A 28 9.62 0.86 25.90
N ILE A 29 9.29 0.17 24.81
CA ILE A 29 10.15 0.02 23.65
C ILE A 29 9.59 0.79 22.44
N ALA A 30 10.46 1.53 21.75
CA ALA A 30 10.14 2.27 20.54
C ALA A 30 11.35 2.31 19.60
N GLY A 31 11.11 2.50 18.29
CA GLY A 31 12.16 2.66 17.31
C GLY A 31 11.78 2.14 15.92
N PHE A 32 12.67 2.37 14.98
CA PHE A 32 12.53 1.87 13.60
C PHE A 32 13.83 1.21 13.16
N CYS A 33 13.72 -0.01 12.68
CA CYS A 33 14.83 -0.81 12.19
C CYS A 33 14.48 -1.38 10.81
N GLN A 34 15.26 -1.04 9.80
CA GLN A 34 15.17 -1.72 8.52
C GLN A 34 15.96 -3.02 8.59
N LEU A 35 15.30 -4.14 8.27
CA LEU A 35 15.93 -5.45 8.17
C LEU A 35 16.03 -5.82 6.69
N GLN A 36 17.20 -5.55 6.11
CA GLN A 36 17.48 -5.67 4.67
C GLN A 36 18.01 -7.06 4.30
N GLY A 37 18.32 -7.27 3.01
CA GLY A 37 18.93 -8.49 2.47
C GLY A 37 17.98 -9.28 1.56
N PRO A 38 18.44 -10.27 0.79
CA PRO A 38 17.70 -10.73 -0.39
C PRO A 38 16.47 -11.58 -0.09
N THR A 39 15.60 -11.72 -1.09
CA THR A 39 14.44 -12.63 -1.08
C THR A 39 14.90 -14.07 -0.82
N GLY A 40 14.11 -14.87 -0.09
CA GLY A 40 14.44 -16.27 0.18
C GLY A 40 15.57 -16.50 1.20
N SER A 41 16.03 -15.45 1.89
CA SER A 41 17.12 -15.53 2.90
C SER A 41 16.63 -15.76 4.34
N GLY A 42 15.33 -16.00 4.52
CA GLY A 42 14.77 -16.36 5.82
C GLY A 42 14.45 -15.20 6.78
N LYS A 43 14.38 -13.94 6.31
CA LYS A 43 13.98 -12.78 7.15
C LYS A 43 12.68 -13.03 7.92
N THR A 44 11.63 -13.42 7.21
CA THR A 44 10.33 -13.68 7.82
C THR A 44 10.31 -14.98 8.62
N SER A 45 10.98 -16.03 8.14
CA SER A 45 11.06 -17.31 8.87
C SER A 45 11.90 -17.22 10.14
N SER A 46 12.77 -16.22 10.30
CA SER A 46 13.52 -15.97 11.55
C SER A 46 12.62 -15.74 12.76
N LEU A 47 11.33 -15.42 12.55
CA LEU A 47 10.34 -15.34 13.61
C LEU A 47 10.19 -16.67 14.37
N TYR A 48 10.22 -17.80 13.65
CA TYR A 48 9.94 -19.13 14.20
C TYR A 48 11.07 -20.16 13.98
N ARG A 49 12.05 -19.87 13.11
CA ARG A 49 13.23 -20.73 12.88
C ARG A 49 14.45 -20.18 13.60
N SER A 50 15.30 -21.09 14.07
CA SER A 50 16.64 -20.74 14.55
C SER A 50 17.53 -20.26 13.41
N GLY A 51 18.55 -19.46 13.76
CA GLY A 51 19.56 -18.98 12.82
C GLY A 51 20.34 -20.14 12.20
N TYR A 52 20.46 -20.16 10.88
CA TYR A 52 21.09 -21.28 10.16
C TYR A 52 22.57 -21.45 10.48
N ALA A 53 23.32 -20.34 10.61
CA ALA A 53 24.77 -20.35 10.78
C ALA A 53 25.24 -20.32 12.25
N ASP A 54 24.45 -19.72 13.14
CA ASP A 54 24.82 -19.45 14.54
C ASP A 54 23.89 -20.12 15.56
N ASN A 55 22.85 -20.85 15.10
CA ASN A 55 21.81 -21.42 15.94
C ASN A 55 21.14 -20.39 16.87
N ALA A 56 21.15 -19.10 16.51
CA ALA A 56 20.48 -18.07 17.29
C ALA A 56 18.99 -18.37 17.44
N LEU A 57 18.43 -18.06 18.61
CA LEU A 57 17.04 -18.41 18.94
C LEU A 57 16.04 -17.76 17.97
N PRO A 58 14.89 -18.40 17.70
CA PRO A 58 13.79 -17.77 16.99
C PRO A 58 13.43 -16.40 17.59
N ALA A 59 13.18 -15.41 16.75
CA ALA A 59 12.92 -14.05 17.24
C ALA A 59 11.70 -13.99 18.18
N LEU A 60 10.65 -14.79 17.95
CA LEU A 60 9.51 -14.87 18.85
C LEU A 60 9.87 -15.40 20.24
N GLU A 61 10.83 -16.32 20.33
CA GLU A 61 11.33 -16.80 21.62
C GLU A 61 12.08 -15.70 22.36
N THR A 62 12.96 -14.97 21.66
CA THR A 62 13.67 -13.82 22.23
C THR A 62 12.68 -12.76 22.72
N ILE A 63 11.61 -12.50 21.95
CA ILE A 63 10.54 -11.56 22.30
C ILE A 63 9.76 -12.03 23.53
N LYS A 64 9.40 -13.32 23.59
CA LYS A 64 8.72 -13.96 24.72
C LYS A 64 9.55 -13.86 26.00
N LYS A 65 10.84 -14.22 25.95
CA LYS A 65 11.80 -14.08 27.07
C LYS A 65 11.92 -12.63 27.54
N SER A 66 11.69 -11.68 26.64
CA SER A 66 11.71 -10.26 26.91
C SER A 66 10.43 -9.71 27.56
N GLY A 67 9.38 -10.53 27.71
CA GLY A 67 8.08 -10.15 28.26
C GLY A 67 7.21 -9.28 27.34
N SER A 68 7.48 -9.28 26.03
CA SER A 68 6.78 -8.46 25.05
C SER A 68 5.91 -9.30 24.12
N GLN A 69 4.90 -8.68 23.49
CA GLN A 69 4.07 -9.31 22.45
C GLN A 69 4.48 -8.78 21.06
N ALA A 70 4.32 -9.62 20.03
CA ALA A 70 4.62 -9.27 18.65
C ALA A 70 3.36 -9.07 17.80
N ILE A 71 3.45 -8.19 16.81
CA ILE A 71 2.47 -8.04 15.73
C ILE A 71 3.19 -8.25 14.40
N LEU A 72 2.63 -9.07 13.52
CA LEU A 72 3.08 -9.19 12.15
C LEU A 72 2.04 -8.62 11.20
N VAL A 73 2.48 -7.72 10.32
CA VAL A 73 1.67 -7.13 9.27
C VAL A 73 2.16 -7.66 7.93
N THR A 74 1.30 -8.34 7.18
CA THR A 74 1.62 -8.83 5.84
C THR A 74 0.38 -8.80 4.94
N HIS A 75 0.60 -8.53 3.65
CA HIS A 75 -0.43 -8.69 2.62
C HIS A 75 -0.44 -10.09 1.99
N ARG A 76 0.56 -10.91 2.30
CA ARG A 76 0.78 -12.21 1.66
C ARG A 76 0.12 -13.32 2.44
N TRP A 77 -0.91 -13.91 1.85
CA TRP A 77 -1.70 -14.96 2.49
C TRP A 77 -0.85 -16.19 2.81
N ASN A 78 -0.03 -16.66 1.87
CA ASN A 78 0.87 -17.80 2.12
C ASN A 78 1.84 -17.58 3.29
N ILE A 79 2.34 -16.35 3.44
CA ILE A 79 3.26 -16.02 4.53
C ILE A 79 2.51 -15.99 5.86
N LEU A 80 1.31 -15.43 5.88
CA LEU A 80 0.42 -15.49 7.03
C LEU A 80 0.13 -16.95 7.41
N HIS A 81 -0.19 -17.81 6.44
CA HIS A 81 -0.46 -19.24 6.66
C HIS A 81 0.75 -19.98 7.19
N ASP A 82 1.91 -19.86 6.53
CA ASP A 82 3.15 -20.52 6.96
C ASP A 82 3.53 -20.10 8.38
N ILE A 83 3.50 -18.79 8.68
CA ILE A 83 3.86 -18.32 10.03
C ILE A 83 2.85 -18.78 11.06
N TYR A 84 1.55 -18.75 10.75
CA TYR A 84 0.53 -19.26 11.67
C TYR A 84 0.75 -20.73 11.98
N GLU A 85 0.83 -21.58 10.95
CA GLU A 85 1.00 -23.03 11.09
C GLU A 85 2.30 -23.37 11.85
N LYS A 86 3.43 -22.79 11.39
CA LYS A 86 4.73 -23.07 11.99
C LYS A 86 4.85 -22.53 13.40
N THR A 87 4.30 -21.36 13.70
CA THR A 87 4.34 -20.81 15.07
C THR A 87 3.43 -21.60 16.00
N ALA A 88 2.21 -21.96 15.56
CA ALA A 88 1.27 -22.73 16.38
C ALA A 88 1.78 -24.15 16.68
N ALA A 89 2.56 -24.76 15.78
CA ALA A 89 3.17 -26.07 15.98
C ALA A 89 4.50 -26.02 16.78
N HIS A 90 5.15 -24.85 16.89
CA HIS A 90 6.46 -24.73 17.52
C HIS A 90 6.37 -24.60 19.04
N LYS A 91 7.42 -25.06 19.71
CA LYS A 91 7.62 -24.92 21.16
C LYS A 91 8.93 -24.18 21.39
N ASP A 92 8.99 -23.38 22.44
CA ASP A 92 10.24 -22.72 22.82
C ASP A 92 11.27 -23.70 23.38
N SER A 93 12.47 -23.21 23.69
CA SER A 93 13.55 -24.02 24.29
C SER A 93 13.18 -24.70 25.62
N ASN A 94 12.09 -24.30 26.29
CA ASN A 94 11.58 -24.93 27.51
C ASN A 94 10.43 -25.92 27.25
N GLY A 95 10.02 -26.12 25.99
CA GLY A 95 8.92 -26.99 25.61
C GLY A 95 7.53 -26.34 25.67
N GLU A 96 7.45 -25.03 25.91
CA GLU A 96 6.18 -24.30 26.01
C GLU A 96 5.69 -23.86 24.63
N PRO A 97 4.39 -24.03 24.30
CA PRO A 97 3.85 -23.66 22.99
C PRO A 97 3.79 -22.13 22.79
N PHE A 98 3.79 -21.71 21.53
CA PHE A 98 3.42 -20.35 21.17
C PHE A 98 1.91 -20.24 20.90
N THR A 99 1.36 -19.06 21.18
CA THR A 99 -0.05 -18.75 20.98
C THR A 99 -0.18 -17.61 19.98
N VAL A 100 -1.11 -17.75 19.04
CA VAL A 100 -1.22 -16.88 17.87
C VAL A 100 -2.68 -16.58 17.58
N SER A 101 -2.98 -15.33 17.23
CA SER A 101 -4.26 -14.90 16.64
C SER A 101 -4.06 -14.32 15.25
N VAL A 102 -5.06 -14.47 14.39
CA VAL A 102 -5.06 -13.94 13.02
C VAL A 102 -6.26 -13.01 12.82
N LEU A 103 -6.04 -11.87 12.16
CA LEU A 103 -7.07 -10.89 11.81
C LEU A 103 -7.11 -10.65 10.30
N TYR A 104 -8.26 -10.94 9.69
CA TYR A 104 -8.55 -10.58 8.29
C TYR A 104 -9.27 -9.24 8.18
N ALA A 105 -9.63 -8.88 6.94
CA ALA A 105 -10.58 -7.80 6.69
C ALA A 105 -11.89 -8.05 7.44
N GLN A 106 -12.56 -6.97 7.86
CA GLN A 106 -13.71 -7.05 8.77
C GLN A 106 -14.86 -7.88 8.16
N ASP A 107 -15.18 -7.62 6.90
CA ASP A 107 -16.18 -8.33 6.13
C ASP A 107 -15.82 -9.81 5.96
N GLU A 108 -14.58 -10.11 5.57
CA GLU A 108 -14.09 -11.48 5.42
C GLU A 108 -14.20 -12.29 6.72
N GLN A 109 -13.76 -11.71 7.84
CA GLN A 109 -13.81 -12.34 9.16
C GLN A 109 -15.26 -12.63 9.60
N ILE A 110 -16.15 -11.64 9.44
CA ILE A 110 -17.52 -11.72 9.93
C ILE A 110 -18.38 -12.62 9.03
N VAL A 111 -18.23 -12.53 7.71
CA VAL A 111 -18.92 -13.41 6.77
C VAL A 111 -18.51 -14.86 7.01
N SER A 112 -17.22 -15.14 7.23
CA SER A 112 -16.74 -16.48 7.57
C SER A 112 -17.33 -17.01 8.88
N ALA A 113 -17.45 -16.16 9.91
CA ALA A 113 -18.05 -16.54 11.19
C ALA A 113 -19.57 -16.77 11.13
N ILE A 114 -20.27 -16.17 10.17
CA ILE A 114 -21.72 -16.27 10.00
C ILE A 114 -22.10 -17.40 9.03
N GLU A 115 -21.32 -17.61 7.96
CA GLU A 115 -21.54 -18.74 7.05
C GLU A 115 -20.97 -20.07 7.59
N ALA A 116 -20.33 -20.05 8.77
CA ALA A 116 -19.59 -21.19 9.31
C ALA A 116 -18.62 -21.78 8.28
N THR A 117 -17.92 -20.91 7.54
CA THR A 117 -16.92 -21.31 6.55
C THR A 117 -15.52 -21.14 7.12
N PRO A 118 -14.58 -22.06 6.87
CA PRO A 118 -13.20 -21.92 7.34
C PRO A 118 -12.55 -20.65 6.79
N LEU A 119 -11.79 -19.97 7.65
CA LEU A 119 -10.92 -18.89 7.22
C LEU A 119 -9.73 -19.46 6.43
N PRO A 120 -9.04 -18.63 5.64
CA PRO A 120 -7.99 -19.13 4.76
C PRO A 120 -6.85 -19.90 5.48
N HIS A 121 -6.60 -19.65 6.78
CA HIS A 121 -5.57 -20.35 7.56
C HIS A 121 -6.05 -21.66 8.19
N GLU A 122 -7.33 -21.98 8.07
CA GLU A 122 -7.99 -23.13 8.70
C GLU A 122 -8.11 -24.31 7.72
N ASN A 123 -6.97 -24.74 7.14
CA ASN A 123 -6.93 -25.68 6.01
C ASN A 123 -7.54 -27.08 6.29
N ASN A 124 -7.62 -27.49 7.55
CA ASN A 124 -8.08 -28.82 7.99
C ASN A 124 -9.35 -28.78 8.85
N ILE A 125 -10.08 -27.65 8.85
CA ILE A 125 -11.29 -27.49 9.66
C ILE A 125 -12.51 -27.78 8.78
N SER A 126 -13.38 -28.71 9.22
CA SER A 126 -14.67 -28.95 8.57
C SER A 126 -15.65 -27.84 8.92
N ALA A 127 -16.53 -27.46 7.99
CA ALA A 127 -17.62 -26.53 8.27
C ALA A 127 -18.47 -26.98 9.47
N ASP A 128 -18.69 -28.30 9.61
CA ASP A 128 -19.47 -28.87 10.72
C ASP A 128 -18.81 -28.73 12.10
N SER A 129 -17.51 -28.46 12.14
CA SER A 129 -16.76 -28.24 13.39
C SER A 129 -16.72 -26.78 13.84
N LEU A 130 -17.21 -25.87 12.99
CA LEU A 130 -17.28 -24.44 13.28
C LEU A 130 -18.57 -24.12 14.04
N PRO A 131 -18.55 -23.10 14.92
CA PRO A 131 -19.73 -22.73 15.67
C PRO A 131 -20.81 -22.14 14.76
N ASP A 132 -22.01 -22.72 14.77
CA ASP A 132 -23.18 -22.11 14.13
C ASP A 132 -23.51 -20.78 14.82
N PRO A 133 -23.72 -19.68 14.06
CA PRO A 133 -23.97 -18.37 14.65
C PRO A 133 -25.28 -18.29 15.44
N PHE A 134 -26.33 -18.98 15.02
CA PHE A 134 -27.64 -18.90 15.66
C PHE A 134 -27.69 -19.76 16.92
N ASP A 135 -27.12 -20.96 16.88
CA ASP A 135 -26.93 -21.79 18.08
C ASP A 135 -26.01 -21.09 19.09
N SER A 136 -24.94 -20.46 18.61
CA SER A 136 -24.06 -19.64 19.46
C SER A 136 -24.81 -18.50 20.15
N ILE A 137 -25.68 -17.79 19.43
CA ILE A 137 -26.52 -16.73 20.03
C ILE A 137 -27.48 -17.33 21.07
N ASN A 138 -28.10 -18.48 20.79
CA ASN A 138 -29.00 -19.14 21.74
C ASN A 138 -28.25 -19.60 23.01
N ILE A 139 -27.07 -20.21 22.87
CA ILE A 139 -26.22 -20.62 24.00
C ILE A 139 -25.82 -19.42 24.86
N LEU A 140 -25.45 -18.30 24.23
CA LEU A 140 -25.11 -17.07 24.94
C LEU A 140 -26.33 -16.50 25.70
N GLU A 141 -27.52 -16.62 25.13
CA GLU A 141 -28.79 -16.19 25.73
C GLU A 141 -29.20 -17.08 26.91
N ASP A 142 -29.15 -18.41 26.73
CA ASP A 142 -29.47 -19.41 27.76
C ASP A 142 -28.55 -19.29 28.98
N ARG A 143 -27.27 -18.94 28.76
CA ARG A 143 -26.30 -18.66 29.81
C ARG A 143 -26.39 -17.25 30.37
N ASN A 144 -27.40 -16.46 29.97
CA ASN A 144 -27.62 -15.08 30.37
C ASN A 144 -26.38 -14.19 30.12
N LEU A 145 -25.68 -14.36 29.00
CA LEU A 145 -24.46 -13.61 28.66
C LEU A 145 -24.75 -12.35 27.81
N PHE A 146 -26.02 -12.02 27.55
CA PHE A 146 -26.41 -10.75 26.94
C PHE A 146 -26.92 -9.75 27.97
N ALA A 147 -26.49 -8.49 27.87
CA ALA A 147 -26.96 -7.42 28.74
C ALA A 147 -28.48 -7.14 28.57
N SER A 148 -29.06 -7.47 27.41
CA SER A 148 -30.49 -7.32 27.13
C SER A 148 -30.90 -8.18 25.93
N GLN A 149 -32.17 -8.59 25.90
CA GLN A 149 -32.77 -9.37 24.80
C GLN A 149 -32.65 -8.69 23.42
N ASP A 150 -32.79 -7.35 23.37
CA ASP A 150 -32.69 -6.57 22.12
C ASP A 150 -31.33 -6.75 21.40
N ILE A 151 -30.24 -7.02 22.14
CA ILE A 151 -28.92 -7.26 21.56
C ILE A 151 -28.91 -8.57 20.78
N ALA A 152 -29.46 -9.64 21.36
CA ALA A 152 -29.56 -10.94 20.71
C ALA A 152 -30.41 -10.84 19.43
N ASP A 153 -31.55 -10.13 19.49
CA ASP A 153 -32.44 -9.95 18.33
C ASP A 153 -31.81 -9.10 17.22
N LYS A 154 -31.01 -8.08 17.57
CA LYS A 154 -30.22 -7.31 16.59
C LYS A 154 -29.16 -8.18 15.91
N LEU A 155 -28.46 -9.04 16.67
CA LEU A 155 -27.47 -9.96 16.11
C LEU A 155 -28.12 -10.94 15.14
N ARG A 156 -29.25 -11.57 15.51
CA ARG A 156 -30.00 -12.49 14.64
C ARG A 156 -30.42 -11.82 13.33
N ARG A 157 -30.97 -10.60 13.40
CA ARG A 157 -31.38 -9.84 12.20
C ARG A 157 -30.20 -9.53 11.28
N ASN A 158 -29.10 -9.02 11.82
CA ASN A 158 -27.94 -8.68 11.02
C ASN A 158 -27.25 -9.92 10.42
N CYS A 159 -27.19 -11.05 11.15
CA CYS A 159 -26.68 -12.31 10.61
C CYS A 159 -27.52 -12.81 9.43
N LYS A 160 -28.86 -12.77 9.54
CA LYS A 160 -29.76 -13.11 8.43
C LYS A 160 -29.56 -12.21 7.21
N ASN A 161 -29.38 -10.90 7.42
CA ASN A 161 -29.12 -9.96 6.33
C ASN A 161 -27.80 -10.25 5.63
N ILE A 162 -26.72 -10.55 6.38
CA ILE A 162 -25.42 -10.89 5.81
C ILE A 162 -25.51 -12.16 4.95
N LEU A 163 -26.18 -13.21 5.44
CA LEU A 163 -26.40 -14.44 4.66
C LEU A 163 -27.15 -14.16 3.36
N HIS A 164 -28.17 -13.30 3.40
CA HIS A 164 -28.95 -12.94 2.21
C HIS A 164 -28.11 -12.15 1.18
N ILE A 165 -27.43 -11.08 1.62
CA ILE A 165 -26.60 -10.22 0.76
C ILE A 165 -25.45 -11.03 0.14
N ASN A 166 -24.76 -11.85 0.94
CA ASN A 166 -23.63 -12.62 0.44
C ASN A 166 -24.06 -13.70 -0.58
N LYS A 167 -25.23 -14.29 -0.40
CA LYS A 167 -25.82 -15.21 -1.39
C LYS A 167 -26.16 -14.48 -2.70
N SER A 168 -26.67 -13.24 -2.62
CA SER A 168 -26.93 -12.39 -3.78
C SER A 168 -25.63 -12.06 -4.53
N LEU A 169 -24.60 -11.63 -3.81
CA LEU A 169 -23.27 -11.32 -4.36
C LEU A 169 -22.62 -12.48 -5.12
N LYS A 170 -22.75 -13.72 -4.61
CA LYS A 170 -22.26 -14.93 -5.29
C LYS A 170 -23.02 -15.24 -6.59
N GLY A 171 -24.24 -14.72 -6.75
CA GLY A 171 -25.10 -14.94 -7.92
C GLY A 171 -25.00 -13.87 -9.02
N TYR A 172 -24.39 -12.71 -8.76
CA TYR A 172 -24.29 -11.63 -9.74
C TYR A 172 -23.28 -11.94 -10.86
N PRO A 173 -23.67 -11.79 -12.14
CA PRO A 173 -22.71 -11.78 -13.24
C PRO A 173 -21.74 -10.58 -13.15
N THR A 174 -20.47 -10.79 -13.46
CA THR A 174 -19.37 -9.79 -13.34
C THR A 174 -19.63 -8.47 -14.09
N ARG A 175 -20.54 -8.46 -15.07
CA ARG A 175 -20.95 -7.27 -15.83
C ARG A 175 -21.78 -6.25 -15.04
N PHE A 176 -22.36 -6.62 -13.88
CA PHE A 176 -23.18 -5.72 -13.05
C PHE A 176 -22.35 -5.00 -11.98
N GLN A 177 -21.30 -4.27 -12.39
CA GLN A 177 -20.33 -3.69 -11.46
C GLN A 177 -20.94 -2.72 -10.45
N THR A 178 -21.87 -1.86 -10.86
CA THR A 178 -22.53 -0.86 -9.98
C THR A 178 -23.41 -1.53 -8.92
N ALA A 179 -24.20 -2.53 -9.32
CA ALA A 179 -25.02 -3.29 -8.38
C ALA A 179 -24.15 -4.08 -7.37
N ILE A 180 -23.07 -4.72 -7.86
CA ILE A 180 -22.10 -5.41 -7.01
C ILE A 180 -21.46 -4.45 -6.00
N ALA A 181 -21.10 -3.23 -6.42
CA ALA A 181 -20.51 -2.23 -5.53
C ALA A 181 -21.49 -1.80 -4.41
N SER A 182 -22.75 -1.51 -4.76
CA SER A 182 -23.79 -1.13 -3.79
C SER A 182 -24.11 -2.25 -2.79
N GLU A 183 -24.22 -3.50 -3.26
CA GLU A 183 -24.44 -4.67 -2.41
C GLU A 183 -23.23 -4.94 -1.50
N LYS A 184 -22.00 -4.77 -2.00
CA LYS A 184 -20.78 -4.83 -1.16
C LYS A 184 -20.79 -3.78 -0.06
N GLU A 185 -21.21 -2.55 -0.36
CA GLU A 185 -21.32 -1.49 0.66
C GLU A 185 -22.36 -1.87 1.74
N SER A 186 -23.49 -2.43 1.32
CA SER A 186 -24.53 -2.94 2.23
C SER A 186 -24.06 -4.11 3.10
N LEU A 187 -23.24 -5.00 2.54
CA LEU A 187 -22.57 -6.07 3.28
C LEU A 187 -21.63 -5.52 4.34
N ILE A 188 -20.77 -4.56 3.98
CA ILE A 188 -19.82 -3.91 4.89
C ILE A 188 -20.57 -3.24 6.05
N LYS A 189 -21.65 -2.50 5.76
CA LYS A 189 -22.50 -1.87 6.79
C LYS A 189 -23.10 -2.90 7.76
N SER A 190 -23.58 -4.02 7.24
CA SER A 190 -24.16 -5.09 8.05
C SER A 190 -23.10 -5.79 8.92
N CYS A 191 -21.91 -6.06 8.36
CA CYS A 191 -20.78 -6.61 9.10
C CYS A 191 -20.35 -5.68 10.24
N ALA A 192 -20.23 -4.37 9.96
CA ALA A 192 -19.93 -3.38 10.98
C ALA A 192 -21.01 -3.35 12.10
N ALA A 193 -22.28 -3.52 11.76
CA ALA A 193 -23.37 -3.57 12.75
C ALA A 193 -23.25 -4.79 13.69
N VAL A 194 -22.87 -5.97 13.19
CA VAL A 194 -22.60 -7.16 14.03
C VAL A 194 -21.46 -6.88 15.00
N GLU A 195 -20.32 -6.40 14.50
CA GLU A 195 -19.14 -6.09 15.32
C GLU A 195 -19.48 -5.06 16.42
N ILE A 196 -20.16 -3.98 16.05
CA ILE A 196 -20.58 -2.91 16.99
C ILE A 196 -21.51 -3.49 18.07
N THR A 197 -22.45 -4.35 17.69
CA THR A 197 -23.41 -4.94 18.63
C THR A 197 -22.71 -5.84 19.66
N LEU A 198 -21.73 -6.64 19.23
CA LEU A 198 -20.90 -7.46 20.14
C LEU A 198 -20.07 -6.59 21.09
N ILE A 199 -19.40 -5.56 20.57
CA ILE A 199 -18.62 -4.61 21.38
C ILE A 199 -19.52 -3.88 22.38
N GLN A 200 -20.72 -3.49 21.96
CA GLN A 200 -21.71 -2.85 22.84
C GLN A 200 -22.12 -3.77 23.98
N ASN A 201 -22.35 -5.06 23.71
CA ASN A 201 -22.64 -6.03 24.77
C ASN A 201 -21.51 -6.11 25.78
N ILE A 202 -20.25 -6.23 25.33
CA ILE A 202 -19.07 -6.27 26.21
C ILE A 202 -19.03 -5.02 27.10
N LYS A 203 -19.18 -3.83 26.52
CA LYS A 203 -19.16 -2.56 27.28
C LYS A 203 -20.28 -2.47 28.33
N LEU A 204 -21.47 -2.99 28.02
CA LEU A 204 -22.60 -3.00 28.96
C LEU A 204 -22.34 -3.95 30.13
N LEU A 205 -21.85 -5.16 29.87
CA LEU A 205 -21.49 -6.12 30.90
C LEU A 205 -20.33 -5.61 31.78
N GLU A 206 -19.32 -4.98 31.19
CA GLU A 206 -18.22 -4.35 31.95
C GLU A 206 -18.72 -3.20 32.82
N LYS A 207 -19.66 -2.38 32.33
CA LYS A 207 -20.30 -1.31 33.11
C LYS A 207 -21.11 -1.86 34.28
N GLU A 208 -21.82 -2.96 34.08
CA GLU A 208 -22.53 -3.66 35.16
C GLU A 208 -21.54 -4.18 36.21
N ALA A 209 -20.49 -4.88 35.80
CA ALA A 209 -19.45 -5.37 36.70
C ALA A 209 -18.78 -4.24 37.50
N LYS A 210 -18.55 -3.08 36.86
CA LYS A 210 -18.02 -1.89 37.53
C LYS A 210 -18.98 -1.35 38.60
N LYS A 211 -20.28 -1.25 38.28
CA LYS A 211 -21.31 -0.83 39.26
C LYS A 211 -21.42 -1.78 40.45
N GLN A 212 -21.34 -3.09 40.21
CA GLN A 212 -21.35 -4.08 41.30
C GLN A 212 -20.13 -3.93 42.19
N LYS A 213 -18.94 -3.75 41.58
CA LYS A 213 -17.70 -3.47 42.32
C LYS A 213 -17.81 -2.22 43.20
N GLU A 214 -18.35 -1.13 42.65
CA GLU A 214 -18.55 0.13 43.37
C GLU A 214 -19.54 0.00 44.53
N LYS A 215 -20.58 -0.84 44.38
CA LYS A 215 -21.64 -1.01 45.38
C LYS A 215 -21.28 -2.00 46.50
N TYR A 216 -20.62 -3.11 46.16
CA TYR A 216 -20.45 -4.25 47.08
C TYR A 216 -18.98 -4.60 47.37
N GLY A 217 -18.03 -3.94 46.70
CA GLY A 217 -16.60 -4.26 46.82
C GLY A 217 -16.12 -5.34 45.85
N GLU A 218 -14.82 -5.59 45.84
CA GLU A 218 -14.13 -6.43 44.85
C GLU A 218 -14.33 -7.93 45.06
N GLU A 219 -14.41 -8.38 46.31
CA GLU A 219 -14.49 -9.80 46.68
C GLU A 219 -15.92 -10.33 46.81
N HIS A 220 -16.93 -9.46 46.69
CA HIS A 220 -18.34 -9.85 46.84
C HIS A 220 -18.79 -10.75 45.68
N GLU A 221 -19.61 -11.76 45.99
CA GLU A 221 -20.07 -12.79 45.03
C GLU A 221 -20.71 -12.19 43.78
N LEU A 222 -21.56 -11.18 43.93
CA LEU A 222 -22.18 -10.46 42.79
C LEU A 222 -21.17 -9.77 41.87
N THR A 223 -20.07 -9.22 42.42
CA THR A 223 -19.00 -8.60 41.63
C THR A 223 -18.21 -9.68 40.89
N GLN A 224 -17.93 -10.81 41.54
CA GLN A 224 -17.25 -11.95 40.92
C GLN A 224 -18.10 -12.58 39.81
N ALA A 225 -19.41 -12.77 40.05
CA ALA A 225 -20.35 -13.28 39.06
C ALA A 225 -20.45 -12.36 37.84
N ALA A 226 -20.52 -11.05 38.04
CA ALA A 226 -20.54 -10.09 36.93
C ALA A 226 -19.22 -10.08 36.14
N ARG A 227 -18.06 -10.23 36.79
CA ARG A 227 -16.76 -10.40 36.11
C ARG A 227 -16.68 -11.70 35.34
N GLN A 228 -17.16 -12.80 35.92
CA GLN A 228 -17.19 -14.09 35.27
C GLN A 228 -18.08 -14.06 34.03
N ARG A 229 -19.24 -13.41 34.11
CA ARG A 229 -20.14 -13.19 32.97
C ARG A 229 -19.46 -12.48 31.80
N VAL A 230 -18.68 -11.42 32.08
CA VAL A 230 -17.85 -10.74 31.06
C VAL A 230 -16.81 -11.69 30.48
N ALA A 231 -16.11 -12.44 31.33
CA ALA A 231 -15.08 -13.39 30.91
C ALA A 231 -15.66 -14.52 30.04
N ASP A 232 -16.81 -15.07 30.40
CA ASP A 232 -17.48 -16.15 29.68
C ASP A 232 -17.96 -15.69 28.30
N PHE A 233 -18.55 -14.50 28.20
CA PHE A 233 -18.91 -13.91 26.91
C PHE A 233 -17.68 -13.71 26.01
N ARG A 234 -16.58 -13.18 26.56
CA ARG A 234 -15.31 -12.95 25.83
C ARG A 234 -14.57 -14.25 25.48
N ARG A 235 -14.81 -15.34 26.22
CA ARG A 235 -14.24 -16.67 25.97
C ARG A 235 -15.04 -17.49 24.95
N HIS A 236 -16.26 -17.07 24.63
CA HIS A 236 -17.11 -17.79 23.70
C HIS A 236 -16.45 -17.92 22.31
N VAL A 237 -16.44 -19.14 21.76
CA VAL A 237 -15.72 -19.49 20.53
C VAL A 237 -16.18 -18.64 19.34
N TRP A 238 -17.50 -18.48 19.16
CA TRP A 238 -18.06 -17.63 18.09
C TRP A 238 -17.72 -16.15 18.25
N VAL A 239 -17.70 -15.64 19.49
CA VAL A 239 -17.33 -14.23 19.77
C VAL A 239 -15.86 -14.01 19.42
N ARG A 240 -14.98 -14.94 19.79
CA ARG A 240 -13.55 -14.90 19.44
C ARG A 240 -13.30 -15.13 17.96
N ARG A 241 -14.15 -15.87 17.25
CA ARG A 241 -14.08 -15.97 15.79
C ARG A 241 -14.35 -14.63 15.11
N ILE A 242 -15.27 -13.82 15.65
CA ILE A 242 -15.53 -12.47 15.12
C ILE A 242 -14.49 -11.45 15.60
N LEU A 243 -14.05 -11.55 16.86
CA LEU A 243 -13.14 -10.61 17.53
C LEU A 243 -11.88 -11.33 18.09
N PRO A 244 -10.98 -11.88 17.26
CA PRO A 244 -9.91 -12.75 17.75
C PRO A 244 -8.85 -12.02 18.57
N ALA A 245 -8.69 -10.71 18.38
CA ALA A 245 -7.77 -9.90 19.18
C ALA A 245 -8.18 -9.79 20.67
N ILE A 246 -9.41 -10.17 21.05
CA ILE A 246 -9.80 -10.37 22.46
C ILE A 246 -8.86 -11.39 23.12
N ALA A 247 -8.68 -12.55 22.49
CA ALA A 247 -7.83 -13.61 23.02
C ALA A 247 -6.37 -13.15 23.08
N TRP A 248 -5.89 -12.48 22.02
CA TRP A 248 -4.53 -11.93 22.00
C TRP A 248 -4.21 -11.03 23.19
N ARG A 249 -5.14 -10.14 23.57
CA ARG A 249 -4.94 -9.24 24.70
C ARG A 249 -5.16 -9.93 26.05
N ASP A 250 -6.26 -10.67 26.20
CA ASP A 250 -6.66 -11.27 27.50
C ASP A 250 -5.71 -12.37 27.95
N GLU A 251 -5.23 -13.17 27.00
CA GLU A 251 -4.32 -14.30 27.26
C GLU A 251 -2.86 -13.92 27.03
N LYS A 252 -2.59 -12.64 26.68
CA LYS A 252 -1.26 -12.13 26.32
C LYS A 252 -0.57 -13.01 25.28
N GLN A 253 -1.29 -13.37 24.22
CA GLN A 253 -0.76 -14.26 23.20
C GLN A 253 0.49 -13.65 22.54
N HIS A 254 1.38 -14.52 22.10
CA HIS A 254 2.73 -14.14 21.69
C HIS A 254 2.76 -13.37 20.38
N LEU A 255 1.87 -13.71 19.44
CA LEU A 255 1.82 -13.12 18.10
C LEU A 255 0.39 -12.79 17.67
N LEU A 256 0.21 -11.60 17.09
CA LEU A 256 -0.97 -11.22 16.32
C LEU A 256 -0.59 -11.02 14.87
N ILE A 257 -1.18 -11.78 13.95
CA ILE A 257 -0.96 -11.62 12.51
C ILE A 257 -2.14 -10.88 11.91
N MET A 258 -1.90 -9.85 11.10
CA MET A 258 -2.97 -9.06 10.47
C MET A 258 -2.58 -8.56 9.08
N THR A 259 -3.58 -8.22 8.27
CA THR A 259 -3.37 -7.51 7.00
C THR A 259 -3.13 -6.01 7.25
N THR A 260 -2.45 -5.33 6.32
CA THR A 260 -2.26 -3.87 6.45
C THR A 260 -3.60 -3.12 6.42
N GLN A 261 -4.55 -3.59 5.61
CA GLN A 261 -5.92 -3.06 5.61
C GLN A 261 -6.51 -3.07 7.02
N LYS A 262 -6.34 -4.16 7.77
CA LYS A 262 -6.84 -4.29 9.13
C LYS A 262 -6.10 -3.36 10.11
N MET A 263 -4.79 -3.20 9.94
CA MET A 263 -4.00 -2.27 10.75
C MET A 263 -4.43 -0.80 10.57
N VAL A 264 -4.79 -0.42 9.34
CA VAL A 264 -5.27 0.94 9.01
C VAL A 264 -6.71 1.16 9.46
N SER A 265 -7.62 0.23 9.16
CA SER A 265 -9.07 0.37 9.39
C SER A 265 -9.53 0.20 10.84
N SER A 266 -8.66 -0.30 11.73
CA SER A 266 -8.88 -0.63 13.15
C SER A 266 -9.33 -2.07 13.46
N PHE A 267 -8.98 -2.52 14.67
CA PHE A 267 -9.45 -3.77 15.26
C PHE A 267 -9.77 -3.57 16.74
N TYR A 268 -10.71 -4.36 17.28
CA TYR A 268 -11.03 -4.35 18.70
C TYR A 268 -10.08 -5.29 19.45
N ASP A 269 -9.24 -4.74 20.32
CA ASP A 269 -8.25 -5.51 21.07
C ASP A 269 -8.81 -6.17 22.33
N GLY A 270 -10.13 -6.18 22.52
CA GLY A 270 -10.77 -6.67 23.74
C GLY A 270 -11.09 -5.60 24.77
N HIS A 271 -10.55 -4.39 24.69
CA HIS A 271 -11.02 -3.30 25.54
C HIS A 271 -11.50 -2.12 24.70
N ARG A 272 -10.84 -1.85 23.57
CA ARG A 272 -11.14 -0.71 22.70
C ARG A 272 -10.78 -1.02 21.25
N LYS A 273 -11.32 -0.22 20.32
CA LYS A 273 -10.81 -0.21 18.95
C LYS A 273 -9.48 0.52 18.89
N VAL A 274 -8.50 -0.09 18.22
CA VAL A 274 -7.15 0.46 17.99
C VAL A 274 -6.79 0.37 16.51
N LYS A 275 -6.02 1.33 16.01
CA LYS A 275 -5.48 1.39 14.63
C LYS A 275 -4.02 1.85 14.64
N MET A 276 -3.38 1.85 13.47
CA MET A 276 -1.98 2.25 13.30
C MET A 276 -1.65 3.64 13.88
N SER A 277 -2.59 4.59 13.92
CA SER A 277 -2.37 5.93 14.49
C SER A 277 -2.78 6.08 15.96
N SER A 278 -3.47 5.11 16.57
CA SER A 278 -3.99 5.19 17.95
C SER A 278 -2.89 5.18 19.01
N LYS A 279 -2.86 6.17 19.91
CA LYS A 279 -1.86 6.27 21.01
C LYS A 279 -1.83 5.03 21.92
N GLU A 280 -2.93 4.28 21.93
CA GLU A 280 -3.15 3.06 22.68
C GLU A 280 -2.36 1.86 22.14
N LEU A 281 -2.04 1.84 20.84
CA LEU A 281 -1.20 0.82 20.22
C LEU A 281 0.28 1.17 20.46
N ARG A 282 0.80 0.83 21.64
CA ARG A 282 2.15 1.15 22.09
C ARG A 282 2.80 -0.01 22.82
N ASN A 283 4.13 -0.02 22.87
CA ASN A 283 4.95 -1.03 23.55
C ASN A 283 4.86 -2.45 22.96
N TYR A 284 4.67 -2.54 21.64
CA TYR A 284 4.72 -3.80 20.90
C TYR A 284 5.95 -3.87 20.00
N ILE A 285 6.29 -5.08 19.58
CA ILE A 285 7.30 -5.33 18.55
C ILE A 285 6.56 -5.66 17.27
N ILE A 286 6.71 -4.82 16.25
CA ILE A 286 5.90 -4.87 15.05
C ILE A 286 6.79 -5.21 13.86
N PHE A 287 6.48 -6.30 13.17
CA PHE A 287 7.12 -6.69 11.93
C PHE A 287 6.22 -6.27 10.77
N ILE A 288 6.77 -5.47 9.85
CA ILE A 288 6.09 -5.07 8.62
C ILE A 288 6.78 -5.81 7.47
N ASP A 289 6.08 -6.80 6.93
CA ASP A 289 6.53 -7.58 5.79
C ASP A 289 6.35 -6.80 4.48
N GLU A 290 7.19 -7.09 3.48
CA GLU A 290 7.18 -6.39 2.18
C GLU A 290 7.17 -4.87 2.30
N PHE A 291 7.99 -4.36 3.22
CA PHE A 291 7.97 -2.96 3.65
C PHE A 291 7.89 -1.95 2.49
N ASP A 292 8.68 -2.14 1.42
CA ASP A 292 8.71 -1.22 0.28
C ASP A 292 7.34 -1.03 -0.38
N TYR A 293 6.55 -2.10 -0.48
CA TYR A 293 5.22 -2.07 -1.09
C TYR A 293 4.16 -1.40 -0.22
N GLN A 294 4.38 -1.39 1.10
CA GLN A 294 3.40 -0.86 2.05
C GLN A 294 3.19 0.64 1.85
N SER A 295 4.16 1.37 1.31
CA SER A 295 3.98 2.80 1.03
C SER A 295 2.85 3.05 0.02
N GLU A 296 2.77 2.26 -1.06
CA GLU A 296 1.75 2.43 -2.10
C GLU A 296 0.38 2.04 -1.52
N VAL A 297 0.29 0.88 -0.87
CA VAL A 297 -0.96 0.36 -0.28
C VAL A 297 -1.51 1.28 0.81
N LEU A 298 -0.67 1.80 1.71
CA LEU A 298 -1.11 2.74 2.73
C LEU A 298 -1.61 4.05 2.11
N GLN A 299 -0.97 4.51 1.03
CA GLN A 299 -1.37 5.74 0.35
C GLN A 299 -2.74 5.60 -0.30
N GLU A 300 -3.05 4.44 -0.90
CA GLU A 300 -4.38 4.13 -1.45
C GLU A 300 -5.46 4.22 -0.37
N TYR A 301 -5.24 3.64 0.82
CA TYR A 301 -6.20 3.72 1.92
C TYR A 301 -6.32 5.12 2.55
N LEU A 302 -5.28 5.94 2.42
CA LEU A 302 -5.26 7.30 2.97
C LEU A 302 -5.84 8.34 2.00
N ALA A 303 -5.77 8.10 0.69
CA ALA A 303 -6.22 9.03 -0.32
C ALA A 303 -7.74 9.12 -0.31
N GLN A 304 -8.27 10.35 -0.21
CA GLN A 304 -9.68 10.60 -0.01
C GLN A 304 -10.17 11.70 -0.94
N ALA A 305 -11.45 11.60 -1.28
CA ALA A 305 -12.16 12.64 -2.00
C ALA A 305 -12.82 13.65 -1.07
N GLN A 306 -13.41 14.69 -1.67
CA GLN A 306 -14.15 15.73 -0.97
C GLN A 306 -15.41 15.18 -0.31
N TRP A 307 -15.54 15.50 0.96
CA TRP A 307 -16.73 15.22 1.77
C TRP A 307 -17.51 16.51 2.10
N VAL A 308 -16.86 17.68 2.04
CA VAL A 308 -17.51 18.99 2.25
C VAL A 308 -17.63 19.69 0.90
N GLN A 309 -18.80 19.62 0.27
CA GLN A 309 -19.01 20.14 -1.09
C GLN A 309 -19.02 21.68 -1.15
N GLU A 310 -19.58 22.33 -0.13
CA GLU A 310 -19.76 23.78 -0.07
C GLU A 310 -19.13 24.37 1.19
N PRO A 311 -17.87 24.83 1.12
CA PRO A 311 -17.13 25.35 2.26
C PRO A 311 -17.82 26.48 3.03
N PRO A 312 -18.33 27.55 2.38
CA PRO A 312 -18.92 28.67 3.11
C PRO A 312 -20.24 28.25 3.79
N GLU A 313 -21.06 27.44 3.11
CA GLU A 313 -22.28 26.87 3.68
C GLU A 313 -21.99 25.97 4.89
N CYS A 314 -21.01 25.07 4.79
CA CYS A 314 -20.65 24.17 5.88
C CYS A 314 -20.20 24.94 7.14
N LEU A 315 -19.34 25.95 6.98
CA LEU A 315 -18.91 26.79 8.10
C LEU A 315 -20.05 27.65 8.66
N GLY A 316 -20.90 28.21 7.79
CA GLY A 316 -22.08 28.98 8.20
C GLY A 316 -23.05 28.15 9.04
N GLN A 317 -23.35 26.91 8.62
CA GLN A 317 -24.19 25.99 9.37
C GLN A 317 -23.56 25.57 10.71
N LEU A 318 -22.25 25.33 10.74
CA LEU A 318 -21.54 25.08 12.00
C LEU A 318 -21.68 26.24 12.98
N LEU A 319 -21.55 27.48 12.50
CA LEU A 319 -21.63 28.69 13.32
C LEU A 319 -23.06 28.88 13.88
N ASP A 320 -24.07 28.90 13.01
CA ASP A 320 -25.47 29.14 13.40
C ASP A 320 -26.06 27.98 14.19
N GLY A 321 -25.85 26.75 13.71
CA GLY A 321 -26.24 25.52 14.39
C GLY A 321 -25.57 25.42 15.76
N GLY A 322 -24.28 25.78 15.85
CA GLY A 322 -23.50 25.81 17.09
C GLY A 322 -24.08 26.78 18.11
N ARG A 323 -24.30 28.04 17.73
CA ARG A 323 -24.90 29.06 18.61
C ARG A 323 -26.28 28.64 19.12
N ARG A 324 -27.16 28.14 18.24
CA ARG A 324 -28.50 27.65 18.63
C ARG A 324 -28.43 26.43 19.55
N LEU A 325 -27.48 25.51 19.31
CA LEU A 325 -27.32 24.33 20.14
C LEU A 325 -26.79 24.68 21.52
N LEU A 326 -25.80 25.57 21.64
CA LEU A 326 -25.26 26.04 22.92
C LEU A 326 -26.34 26.62 23.84
N GLN A 327 -27.27 27.42 23.28
CA GLN A 327 -28.43 27.94 24.00
C GLN A 327 -29.37 26.84 24.52
N ARG A 328 -29.48 25.69 23.85
CA ARG A 328 -30.30 24.57 24.32
C ARG A 328 -29.54 23.69 25.33
N MET A 329 -28.23 23.54 25.15
CA MET A 329 -27.36 22.76 26.04
C MET A 329 -27.16 23.40 27.42
N GLN A 330 -27.50 24.68 27.60
CA GLN A 330 -27.37 25.35 28.90
C GLN A 330 -28.17 24.67 30.02
N TYR A 331 -29.28 24.00 29.67
CA TYR A 331 -30.20 23.33 30.60
C TYR A 331 -29.82 21.88 30.94
N VAL A 332 -28.74 21.33 30.36
CA VAL A 332 -28.31 19.94 30.61
C VAL A 332 -27.11 19.94 31.53
N GLU A 333 -27.32 19.53 32.78
CA GLU A 333 -26.27 19.52 33.82
C GLU A 333 -25.53 18.18 33.94
N THR A 334 -26.04 17.12 33.29
CA THR A 334 -25.45 15.77 33.41
C THR A 334 -24.22 15.61 32.51
N GLU A 335 -23.12 15.16 33.09
CA GLU A 335 -21.91 14.81 32.34
C GLU A 335 -22.18 13.74 31.26
N PRO A 336 -21.57 13.82 30.07
CA PRO A 336 -20.51 14.76 29.67
C PRO A 336 -21.02 16.04 28.97
N ALA A 337 -22.33 16.33 29.00
CA ALA A 337 -22.91 17.43 28.23
C ALA A 337 -22.31 18.82 28.56
N PRO A 338 -22.05 19.19 29.83
CA PRO A 338 -21.36 20.44 30.16
C PRO A 338 -19.96 20.56 29.56
N MET A 339 -19.19 19.47 29.54
CA MET A 339 -17.84 19.46 28.94
C MET A 339 -17.89 19.62 27.42
N ILE A 340 -18.85 18.97 26.76
CA ILE A 340 -19.09 19.12 25.32
C ILE A 340 -19.50 20.56 25.00
N ARG A 341 -20.35 21.17 25.84
CA ARG A 341 -20.80 22.56 25.70
C ARG A 341 -19.63 23.53 25.74
N GLU A 342 -18.76 23.43 26.74
CA GLU A 342 -17.58 24.30 26.88
C GLU A 342 -16.65 24.19 25.65
N ARG A 343 -16.43 22.97 25.16
CA ARG A 343 -15.58 22.73 23.97
C ARG A 343 -16.21 23.27 22.69
N LEU A 344 -17.51 23.07 22.51
CA LEU A 344 -18.25 23.62 21.38
C LEU A 344 -18.27 25.16 21.43
N GLU A 345 -18.48 25.76 22.60
CA GLU A 345 -18.47 27.21 22.79
C GLU A 345 -17.11 27.81 22.41
N LYS A 346 -16.03 27.23 22.92
CA LYS A 346 -14.67 27.63 22.52
C LYS A 346 -14.46 27.49 21.01
N PHE A 347 -14.85 26.36 20.42
CA PHE A 347 -14.72 26.13 18.98
C PHE A 347 -15.46 27.19 18.15
N ILE A 348 -16.71 27.51 18.54
CA ILE A 348 -17.55 28.50 17.85
C ILE A 348 -16.96 29.90 17.99
N ASN A 349 -16.49 30.28 19.17
CA ASN A 349 -15.84 31.58 19.39
C ASN A 349 -14.53 31.72 18.60
N ASP A 350 -13.72 30.65 18.55
CA ASP A 350 -12.49 30.62 17.76
C ASP A 350 -12.79 30.73 16.25
N LEU A 351 -13.85 30.07 15.77
CA LEU A 351 -14.32 30.15 14.38
C LEU A 351 -14.78 31.57 14.03
N ASP A 352 -15.64 32.15 14.86
CA ASP A 352 -16.21 33.50 14.68
C ASP A 352 -15.11 34.58 14.68
N SER A 353 -14.15 34.47 15.60
CA SER A 353 -12.99 35.35 15.66
C SER A 353 -12.15 35.24 14.39
N ALA A 354 -11.85 34.02 13.94
CA ALA A 354 -11.06 33.81 12.73
C ALA A 354 -11.75 34.29 11.45
N LEU A 355 -13.08 34.19 11.36
CA LEU A 355 -13.85 34.75 10.25
C LEU A 355 -13.83 36.27 10.28
N THR A 356 -13.97 36.87 11.47
CA THR A 356 -13.92 38.33 11.67
C THR A 356 -12.54 38.90 11.32
N ASP A 357 -11.46 38.26 11.78
CA ASP A 357 -10.07 38.62 11.48
C ASP A 357 -9.76 38.57 9.98
N LYS A 358 -10.47 37.72 9.23
CA LYS A 358 -10.32 37.56 7.78
C LYS A 358 -11.39 38.30 6.98
N HIS A 359 -12.24 39.10 7.63
CA HIS A 359 -13.34 39.85 7.01
C HIS A 359 -14.31 38.96 6.19
N VAL A 360 -14.50 37.71 6.60
CA VAL A 360 -15.42 36.76 5.96
C VAL A 360 -16.78 36.85 6.63
N ASP A 361 -17.79 37.29 5.89
CA ASP A 361 -19.19 37.29 6.33
C ASP A 361 -19.97 36.09 5.74
N LEU A 362 -20.33 35.14 6.60
CA LEU A 362 -21.13 33.95 6.23
C LEU A 362 -22.62 34.08 6.61
N THR A 363 -23.07 35.26 7.06
CA THR A 363 -24.48 35.47 7.43
C THR A 363 -25.37 35.63 6.19
N HIS A 364 -24.87 36.30 5.14
CA HIS A 364 -25.63 36.59 3.92
C HIS A 364 -25.07 35.88 2.67
N ALA A 365 -23.77 35.60 2.61
CA ALA A 365 -23.12 35.00 1.45
C ALA A 365 -22.51 33.63 1.80
N ARG A 366 -23.06 32.54 1.25
CA ARG A 366 -22.61 31.15 1.53
C ARG A 366 -22.22 30.35 0.29
N SER A 367 -22.08 31.03 -0.83
CA SER A 367 -21.89 30.46 -2.16
C SER A 367 -20.63 31.00 -2.79
N LEU A 368 -19.81 30.15 -3.42
CA LEU A 368 -18.74 30.62 -4.31
C LEU A 368 -19.26 30.69 -5.74
N VAL A 369 -19.10 31.84 -6.38
CA VAL A 369 -19.74 32.15 -7.68
C VAL A 369 -18.75 32.78 -8.66
N ILE A 370 -19.03 32.59 -9.95
CA ILE A 370 -18.36 33.29 -11.06
C ILE A 370 -18.86 34.74 -11.04
N PRO A 371 -17.98 35.74 -11.30
CA PRO A 371 -18.41 37.13 -11.41
C PRO A 371 -19.52 37.29 -12.43
N LEU A 372 -20.61 37.99 -12.07
CA LEU A 372 -21.79 38.12 -12.93
C LEU A 372 -21.44 38.71 -14.30
N GLN A 373 -20.58 39.74 -14.33
CA GLN A 373 -20.14 40.35 -15.57
C GLN A 373 -19.37 39.38 -16.46
N GLN A 374 -18.57 38.49 -15.88
CA GLN A 374 -17.82 37.48 -16.62
C GLN A 374 -18.77 36.49 -17.31
N TYR A 375 -19.84 36.10 -16.62
CA TYR A 375 -20.90 35.27 -17.20
C TYR A 375 -21.67 35.99 -18.31
N LEU A 376 -22.10 37.23 -18.09
CA LEU A 376 -22.82 38.05 -19.09
C LEU A 376 -21.97 38.29 -20.35
N ASP A 377 -20.66 38.42 -20.19
CA ASP A 377 -19.69 38.58 -21.28
C ASP A 377 -19.35 37.25 -22.00
N ASN A 378 -19.95 36.11 -21.62
CA ASN A 378 -19.61 34.77 -22.10
C ASN A 378 -18.13 34.39 -21.96
N LYS A 379 -17.45 34.92 -20.93
CA LYS A 379 -16.04 34.60 -20.64
C LYS A 379 -15.97 33.34 -19.76
N PRO A 380 -15.25 32.28 -20.16
CA PRO A 380 -15.16 31.07 -19.36
C PRO A 380 -14.41 31.32 -18.05
N PHE A 381 -14.93 30.77 -16.93
CA PHE A 381 -14.24 30.83 -15.63
C PHE A 381 -12.91 30.07 -15.63
N GLY A 382 -12.78 29.03 -16.45
CA GLY A 382 -11.60 28.17 -16.51
C GLY A 382 -11.50 27.17 -15.35
N GLU A 383 -10.36 26.49 -15.28
CA GLU A 383 -10.05 25.47 -14.28
C GLU A 383 -8.87 25.93 -13.44
N HIS A 384 -9.08 26.06 -12.14
CA HIS A 384 -8.05 26.54 -11.20
C HIS A 384 -7.75 25.52 -10.15
N TYR A 385 -6.51 25.53 -9.66
CA TYR A 385 -6.14 24.66 -8.57
C TYR A 385 -5.35 25.38 -7.47
N LEU A 386 -5.52 24.86 -6.25
CA LEU A 386 -4.69 25.18 -5.10
C LEU A 386 -4.14 23.87 -4.53
N PHE A 387 -2.88 23.59 -4.79
CA PHE A 387 -2.15 22.43 -4.30
C PHE A 387 -1.36 22.83 -3.05
N ARG A 388 -1.57 22.12 -1.94
CA ARG A 388 -0.86 22.39 -0.69
C ARG A 388 -0.12 21.14 -0.21
N SER A 389 1.20 21.25 -0.16
CA SER A 389 2.08 20.36 0.60
C SER A 389 2.62 21.09 1.83
N ASP A 390 3.93 21.30 1.93
CA ASP A 390 4.52 22.25 2.88
C ASP A 390 4.33 23.69 2.41
N GLN A 391 4.32 23.87 1.09
CA GLN A 391 4.09 25.15 0.42
C GLN A 391 2.78 25.10 -0.33
N LEU A 392 2.21 26.27 -0.55
CA LEU A 392 1.06 26.44 -1.42
C LEU A 392 1.54 26.72 -2.84
N VAL A 393 1.01 25.97 -3.79
CA VAL A 393 1.22 26.11 -5.23
C VAL A 393 -0.15 26.32 -5.86
N THR A 394 -0.34 27.42 -6.56
CA THR A 394 -1.61 27.73 -7.23
C THR A 394 -1.42 27.85 -8.74
N SER A 395 -2.50 27.64 -9.50
CA SER A 395 -2.50 27.94 -10.96
C SER A 395 -2.28 29.42 -11.21
N GLU A 396 -2.96 30.26 -10.44
CA GLU A 396 -2.86 31.71 -10.43
C GLU A 396 -3.33 32.24 -9.07
N ARG A 397 -3.23 33.56 -8.84
CA ARG A 397 -3.74 34.20 -7.63
C ARG A 397 -5.24 34.45 -7.79
N LEU A 398 -6.04 33.97 -6.85
CA LEU A 398 -7.49 34.12 -6.85
C LEU A 398 -7.95 34.79 -5.55
N ILE A 399 -8.92 35.69 -5.66
CA ILE A 399 -9.50 36.39 -4.53
C ILE A 399 -11.02 36.23 -4.49
N MET A 400 -11.58 36.32 -3.30
CA MET A 400 -13.01 36.35 -3.04
C MET A 400 -13.44 37.79 -2.78
N ARG A 401 -14.51 38.23 -3.45
CA ARG A 401 -15.18 39.51 -3.18
C ARG A 401 -16.64 39.26 -2.86
N LYS A 402 -17.15 39.88 -1.80
CA LYS A 402 -18.57 39.77 -1.42
C LYS A 402 -19.45 40.48 -2.46
N ALA A 403 -20.49 39.79 -2.93
CA ALA A 403 -21.54 40.31 -3.81
C ALA A 403 -22.92 39.87 -3.29
N GLU A 404 -24.00 40.38 -3.89
CA GLU A 404 -25.38 40.05 -3.48
C GLU A 404 -25.72 38.56 -3.65
N HIS A 405 -25.11 37.91 -4.64
CA HIS A 405 -25.40 36.52 -5.02
C HIS A 405 -24.35 35.52 -4.50
N GLY A 406 -23.42 35.96 -3.64
CA GLY A 406 -22.37 35.12 -3.04
C GLY A 406 -21.00 35.78 -3.05
N TYR A 407 -19.96 34.96 -2.92
CA TYR A 407 -18.57 35.39 -3.06
C TYR A 407 -18.10 35.17 -4.50
N GLU A 408 -17.95 36.26 -5.23
CA GLU A 408 -17.36 36.26 -6.57
C GLU A 408 -15.88 35.89 -6.48
N ILE A 409 -15.45 34.92 -7.29
CA ILE A 409 -14.05 34.53 -7.41
C ILE A 409 -13.42 35.28 -8.60
N ILE A 410 -12.49 36.17 -8.29
CA ILE A 410 -11.92 37.11 -9.25
C ILE A 410 -10.43 36.81 -9.45
N ARG A 411 -9.99 37.00 -10.69
CA ARG A 411 -8.57 37.08 -11.06
C ARG A 411 -8.15 38.55 -11.01
N PRO A 412 -7.24 38.96 -10.13
CA PRO A 412 -6.83 40.34 -10.04
C PRO A 412 -5.97 40.72 -11.25
N ASP A 413 -6.47 41.61 -12.12
CA ASP A 413 -5.74 42.13 -13.30
C ASP A 413 -4.63 43.14 -12.93
N SER A 414 -4.57 43.60 -11.68
CA SER A 414 -3.59 44.56 -11.14
C SER A 414 -3.37 44.35 -9.64
N PRO A 415 -2.25 44.81 -9.04
CA PRO A 415 -2.06 44.76 -7.59
C PRO A 415 -3.18 45.53 -6.88
N LEU A 416 -3.84 44.84 -5.94
CA LEU A 416 -5.00 45.34 -5.19
C LEU A 416 -4.66 46.67 -4.49
N GLN A 417 -5.54 47.66 -4.64
CA GLN A 417 -5.55 48.83 -3.77
C GLN A 417 -6.18 48.43 -2.43
N ASP A 418 -5.66 48.94 -1.31
CA ASP A 418 -6.07 48.60 0.07
C ASP A 418 -7.56 48.90 0.40
N SER A 419 -8.34 49.44 -0.54
CA SER A 419 -9.75 49.80 -0.36
C SER A 419 -10.75 48.67 -0.64
N ASP A 420 -10.35 47.57 -1.28
CA ASP A 420 -11.26 46.48 -1.63
C ASP A 420 -11.25 45.39 -0.54
N GLN A 421 -12.40 45.16 0.12
CA GLN A 421 -12.64 44.03 1.04
C GLN A 421 -12.53 42.69 0.30
N THR A 422 -11.31 42.28 0.02
CA THR A 422 -10.95 41.11 -0.78
C THR A 422 -10.21 40.11 0.09
N ILE A 423 -10.53 38.83 -0.11
CA ILE A 423 -10.00 37.74 0.71
C ILE A 423 -9.23 36.79 -0.21
N ASP A 424 -8.00 36.44 0.13
CA ASP A 424 -7.27 35.42 -0.62
C ASP A 424 -8.00 34.07 -0.47
N ILE A 425 -8.36 33.44 -1.58
CA ILE A 425 -9.13 32.19 -1.53
C ILE A 425 -8.36 31.09 -0.80
N SER A 426 -7.03 31.13 -0.87
CA SER A 426 -6.16 30.18 -0.19
C SER A 426 -6.29 30.30 1.32
N ASP A 427 -6.40 31.52 1.84
CA ASP A 427 -6.58 31.76 3.27
C ASP A 427 -7.95 31.29 3.75
N PHE A 428 -9.00 31.51 2.95
CA PHE A 428 -10.34 31.01 3.26
C PHE A 428 -10.40 29.47 3.28
N LEU A 429 -9.87 28.81 2.24
CA LEU A 429 -9.85 27.34 2.18
C LEU A 429 -8.99 26.74 3.31
N ARG A 430 -7.89 27.40 3.71
CA ARG A 430 -7.09 27.01 4.90
C ARG A 430 -7.86 27.14 6.21
N LEU A 431 -8.62 28.22 6.37
CA LEU A 431 -9.49 28.43 7.53
C LEU A 431 -10.50 27.29 7.61
N MET A 432 -11.15 26.96 6.50
CA MET A 432 -12.09 25.86 6.41
C MET A 432 -11.47 24.49 6.76
N GLU A 433 -10.29 24.16 6.20
CA GLU A 433 -9.56 22.94 6.54
C GLU A 433 -9.28 22.83 8.04
N LYS A 434 -8.82 23.93 8.65
CA LYS A 434 -8.51 24.01 10.08
C LYS A 434 -9.75 23.70 10.92
N PHE A 435 -10.87 24.36 10.67
CA PHE A 435 -12.05 24.23 11.52
C PHE A 435 -12.83 22.95 11.29
N ILE A 436 -12.93 22.44 10.06
CA ILE A 436 -13.51 21.10 9.82
C ILE A 436 -12.72 20.04 10.60
N ARG A 437 -11.39 20.10 10.52
CA ARG A 437 -10.53 19.16 11.24
C ARG A 437 -10.66 19.31 12.76
N GLN A 438 -10.66 20.54 13.27
CA GLN A 438 -10.82 20.81 14.71
C GLN A 438 -12.16 20.28 15.22
N PHE A 439 -13.24 20.47 14.47
CA PHE A 439 -14.56 19.92 14.80
C PHE A 439 -14.52 18.38 14.86
N SER A 440 -13.96 17.73 13.84
CA SER A 440 -13.83 16.26 13.80
C SER A 440 -12.97 15.69 14.94
N LEU A 441 -12.04 16.49 15.47
CA LEU A 441 -11.15 16.11 16.59
C LEU A 441 -11.56 16.76 17.93
N MET A 442 -12.74 17.39 18.01
CA MET A 442 -13.11 18.16 19.19
C MET A 442 -13.41 17.24 20.39
N LEU A 443 -14.11 16.14 20.15
CA LEU A 443 -14.58 15.22 21.21
C LEU A 443 -13.60 14.09 21.51
N THR A 444 -12.51 14.00 20.74
CA THR A 444 -11.58 12.88 20.81
C THR A 444 -10.74 12.79 22.08
N ASP A 445 -10.68 13.86 22.88
CA ASP A 445 -9.97 13.91 24.16
C ASP A 445 -10.91 13.83 25.38
N LEU A 446 -12.23 13.97 25.17
CA LEU A 446 -13.23 13.96 26.24
C LEU A 446 -13.72 12.55 26.58
N THR A 447 -13.54 11.60 25.68
CA THR A 447 -14.11 10.26 25.80
C THR A 447 -13.04 9.24 26.16
N ALA A 448 -13.45 8.19 26.88
CA ALA A 448 -12.54 7.12 27.27
C ALA A 448 -12.11 6.25 26.08
N SER A 449 -12.86 6.32 24.97
CA SER A 449 -12.58 5.57 23.74
C SER A 449 -12.98 6.35 22.47
N GLU A 450 -12.34 6.03 21.34
CA GLU A 450 -12.66 6.61 20.03
C GLU A 450 -14.11 6.32 19.58
N ASP A 451 -14.66 5.16 19.95
CA ASP A 451 -16.06 4.81 19.62
C ASP A 451 -17.06 5.74 20.32
N GLU A 452 -16.78 6.07 21.59
CA GLU A 452 -17.62 6.95 22.38
C GLU A 452 -17.54 8.38 21.84
N ALA A 453 -16.33 8.86 21.50
CA ALA A 453 -16.14 10.14 20.81
C ALA A 453 -16.95 10.17 19.52
N TYR A 454 -16.89 9.11 18.72
CA TYR A 454 -17.62 9.01 17.47
C TYR A 454 -19.14 9.07 17.66
N GLU A 455 -19.71 8.35 18.63
CA GLU A 455 -21.15 8.40 18.89
C GLU A 455 -21.61 9.80 19.33
N TYR A 456 -20.81 10.49 20.15
CA TYR A 456 -21.08 11.87 20.50
C TYR A 456 -20.92 12.82 19.31
N ILE A 457 -19.88 12.65 18.48
CA ILE A 457 -19.69 13.43 17.24
C ILE A 457 -20.89 13.24 16.33
N LYS A 458 -21.34 12.00 16.11
CA LYS A 458 -22.51 11.69 15.28
C LYS A 458 -23.78 12.36 15.81
N LYS A 459 -24.03 12.28 17.12
CA LYS A 459 -25.17 12.98 17.76
C LYS A 459 -25.05 14.50 17.61
N LEU A 460 -23.85 15.03 17.86
CA LEU A 460 -23.57 16.46 17.77
C LEU A 460 -23.76 16.97 16.35
N THR A 461 -23.19 16.31 15.34
CA THR A 461 -23.39 16.66 13.94
C THR A 461 -24.87 16.61 13.56
N ARG A 462 -25.63 15.59 13.97
CA ARG A 462 -27.08 15.55 13.73
C ARG A 462 -27.84 16.72 14.36
N LEU A 463 -27.37 17.24 15.49
CA LEU A 463 -27.98 18.39 16.17
C LEU A 463 -27.57 19.74 15.56
N LEU A 464 -26.40 19.80 14.92
CA LEU A 464 -25.86 20.99 14.26
C LEU A 464 -26.35 21.15 12.81
N PHE A 465 -26.48 20.04 12.10
CA PHE A 465 -26.92 19.94 10.71
C PHE A 465 -28.29 19.27 10.69
N ASP A 466 -29.34 20.09 10.70
CA ASP A 466 -30.72 19.61 10.68
C ASP A 466 -31.04 19.01 9.30
N PRO A 467 -31.49 17.74 9.22
CA PRO A 467 -31.91 17.08 7.99
C PRO A 467 -32.83 17.90 7.08
N VAL A 468 -33.64 18.78 7.65
CA VAL A 468 -34.62 19.61 6.92
C VAL A 468 -33.99 20.89 6.35
N ASN A 469 -32.87 21.36 6.92
CA ASN A 469 -32.27 22.67 6.63
C ASN A 469 -30.88 22.59 5.99
N ASP A 470 -30.33 21.39 5.76
CA ASP A 470 -29.14 21.22 4.95
C ASP A 470 -29.50 21.36 3.46
N TYR A 471 -28.79 22.21 2.71
CA TYR A 471 -28.91 22.40 1.25
C TYR A 471 -29.03 21.07 0.46
N ARG A 472 -28.43 20.00 0.99
CA ARG A 472 -28.74 18.61 0.66
C ARG A 472 -29.17 17.88 1.93
N PRO A 473 -30.44 17.46 2.08
CA PRO A 473 -30.95 16.88 3.32
C PRO A 473 -30.05 15.80 3.92
N SER A 474 -29.56 16.03 5.14
CA SER A 474 -28.70 15.10 5.91
C SER A 474 -27.30 14.80 5.33
N TYR A 475 -26.84 15.52 4.31
CA TYR A 475 -25.54 15.23 3.69
C TYR A 475 -24.39 15.43 4.69
N TYR A 476 -24.29 16.60 5.33
CA TYR A 476 -23.23 16.85 6.31
C TYR A 476 -23.44 16.06 7.61
N GLY A 477 -24.71 15.88 8.02
CA GLY A 477 -25.13 15.03 9.13
C GLY A 477 -24.63 13.59 9.05
N SER A 478 -24.54 13.02 7.84
CA SER A 478 -24.03 11.67 7.59
C SER A 478 -22.53 11.63 7.27
N THR A 479 -22.02 12.66 6.59
CA THR A 479 -20.67 12.68 6.02
C THR A 479 -19.58 13.06 7.04
N LEU A 480 -19.77 14.13 7.82
CA LEU A 480 -18.75 14.62 8.75
C LEU A 480 -18.39 13.64 9.89
N PRO A 481 -19.34 12.87 10.48
CA PRO A 481 -18.99 11.87 11.48
C PRO A 481 -18.10 10.79 10.89
N ASN A 482 -18.41 10.31 9.68
CA ASN A 482 -17.64 9.27 9.01
C ASN A 482 -16.18 9.69 8.74
N MET A 483 -15.93 10.98 8.47
CA MET A 483 -14.57 11.54 8.38
C MET A 483 -13.78 11.37 9.68
N SER A 484 -14.40 11.58 10.84
CA SER A 484 -13.71 11.44 12.13
C SER A 484 -13.32 9.99 12.45
N ARG A 485 -14.16 9.02 12.07
CA ARG A 485 -13.98 7.59 12.40
C ARG A 485 -12.96 6.90 11.51
N PHE A 486 -13.08 7.10 10.21
CA PHE A 486 -12.36 6.32 9.21
C PHE A 486 -11.19 7.07 8.58
N LEU A 487 -11.17 8.41 8.66
CA LEU A 487 -10.39 9.19 7.70
C LEU A 487 -9.29 10.05 8.31
N LEU A 488 -9.40 10.52 9.56
CA LEU A 488 -8.38 11.39 10.17
C LEU A 488 -7.47 10.63 11.16
N PRO A 489 -6.28 10.19 10.75
CA PRO A 489 -5.31 9.59 11.65
C PRO A 489 -4.67 10.62 12.60
N ARG A 490 -4.40 10.19 13.84
CA ARG A 490 -3.70 10.99 14.85
C ARG A 490 -2.18 10.77 14.75
N THR A 491 -1.56 11.41 13.76
CA THR A 491 -0.11 11.40 13.55
C THR A 491 0.59 12.60 14.17
N ASP A 492 -0.14 13.50 14.82
CA ASP A 492 0.44 14.68 15.46
C ASP A 492 1.35 14.29 16.62
N LEU A 493 2.63 14.62 16.47
CA LEU A 493 3.66 14.43 17.48
C LEU A 493 4.08 15.82 17.98
N PRO A 494 3.81 16.16 19.25
CA PRO A 494 4.07 17.50 19.78
C PRO A 494 5.55 17.90 19.67
N GLU A 495 6.46 16.93 19.71
CA GLU A 495 7.90 17.11 19.57
C GLU A 495 8.25 17.79 18.24
N LEU A 496 7.54 17.48 17.16
CA LEU A 496 7.82 17.99 15.82
C LEU A 496 7.20 19.38 15.56
N ARG A 497 6.54 20.00 16.55
CA ARG A 497 5.81 21.26 16.35
C ARG A 497 6.67 22.37 15.75
N GLU A 498 7.91 22.52 16.22
CA GLU A 498 8.80 23.57 15.73
C GLU A 498 9.38 23.25 14.35
N LEU A 499 9.66 21.98 14.04
CA LEU A 499 10.09 21.56 12.69
C LEU A 499 9.01 21.83 11.64
N ARG A 500 7.74 21.64 12.00
CA ARG A 500 6.60 21.96 11.11
C ARG A 500 6.48 23.44 10.75
N LYS A 501 6.96 24.35 11.61
CA LYS A 501 6.89 25.80 11.39
C LYS A 501 8.13 26.35 10.69
N SER A 502 9.29 25.86 11.09
CA SER A 502 10.60 26.36 10.66
C SER A 502 11.09 25.74 9.35
N ASN A 503 10.50 24.60 8.94
CA ASN A 503 10.92 23.83 7.77
C ASN A 503 12.40 23.37 7.81
N ILE A 504 13.03 23.35 8.99
CA ILE A 504 14.43 22.93 9.19
C ILE A 504 14.62 21.46 8.77
N LEU A 505 13.66 20.61 9.12
CA LEU A 505 13.50 19.30 8.50
C LEU A 505 12.36 19.42 7.48
N PRO A 506 12.67 19.53 6.17
CA PRO A 506 11.66 19.67 5.14
C PRO A 506 10.65 18.53 5.16
N ASN A 507 9.46 18.75 4.61
CA ASN A 507 8.39 17.77 4.47
C ASN A 507 7.69 17.41 5.77
N THR A 508 8.11 17.96 6.91
CA THR A 508 7.52 17.58 8.20
C THR A 508 6.06 17.98 8.31
N HIS A 509 5.63 19.10 7.70
CA HIS A 509 4.21 19.46 7.68
C HIS A 509 3.40 18.48 6.83
N ALA A 510 3.78 18.32 5.56
CA ALA A 510 3.10 17.44 4.61
C ALA A 510 3.10 15.98 5.08
N SER A 511 4.18 15.50 5.70
CA SER A 511 4.22 14.10 6.13
C SER A 511 3.25 13.84 7.29
N ILE A 512 3.09 14.79 8.22
CA ILE A 512 2.21 14.65 9.40
C ILE A 512 0.76 14.99 9.06
N PHE A 513 0.52 15.99 8.22
CA PHE A 513 -0.83 16.52 7.94
C PHE A 513 -1.30 16.30 6.50
N GLY A 514 -0.50 15.58 5.72
CA GLY A 514 -0.80 15.16 4.37
C GLY A 514 -0.84 16.31 3.37
N LEU A 515 -1.66 16.14 2.33
CA LEU A 515 -1.78 17.06 1.20
C LEU A 515 -3.24 17.47 1.05
N THR A 516 -3.49 18.73 0.74
CA THR A 516 -4.83 19.16 0.34
C THR A 516 -4.80 19.92 -0.96
N ASN A 517 -5.60 19.45 -1.92
CA ASN A 517 -5.63 19.99 -3.27
C ASN A 517 -7.07 20.33 -3.66
N TRP A 518 -7.29 21.60 -3.99
CA TRP A 518 -8.58 22.12 -4.40
C TRP A 518 -8.59 22.35 -5.89
N LEU A 519 -9.66 21.94 -6.56
CA LEU A 519 -9.99 22.22 -7.95
C LEU A 519 -11.23 23.11 -7.95
N LEU A 520 -11.16 24.25 -8.63
CA LEU A 520 -12.30 25.14 -8.85
C LEU A 520 -12.59 25.18 -10.35
N LYS A 521 -13.83 24.85 -10.71
CA LYS A 521 -14.29 24.91 -12.09
C LYS A 521 -15.77 25.25 -12.16
N GLN A 522 -16.27 25.61 -13.33
CA GLN A 522 -17.69 25.85 -13.53
C GLN A 522 -18.51 24.56 -13.34
N ASN A 523 -19.68 24.67 -12.69
CA ASN A 523 -20.54 23.53 -12.42
C ASN A 523 -21.39 23.13 -13.64
N ALA A 524 -20.81 22.33 -14.55
CA ALA A 524 -21.45 21.93 -15.81
C ALA A 524 -22.76 21.12 -15.67
N SER A 525 -23.04 20.51 -14.51
CA SER A 525 -24.25 19.70 -14.33
C SER A 525 -25.48 20.52 -13.98
N ASP A 526 -25.30 21.68 -13.36
CA ASP A 526 -26.40 22.51 -12.84
C ASP A 526 -26.41 23.91 -13.49
N THR A 527 -25.70 24.09 -14.61
CA THR A 527 -25.63 25.38 -15.32
C THR A 527 -27.00 25.93 -15.71
N ASP A 528 -27.96 25.04 -15.95
CA ASP A 528 -29.30 25.42 -16.38
C ASP A 528 -30.15 26.03 -15.24
N ILE A 529 -29.73 25.83 -13.99
CA ILE A 529 -30.44 26.28 -12.77
C ILE A 529 -29.64 27.34 -12.02
N ASP A 530 -28.33 27.12 -11.81
CA ASP A 530 -27.41 28.06 -11.15
C ASP A 530 -26.13 28.24 -11.99
N PRO A 531 -26.19 29.05 -13.07
CA PRO A 531 -25.09 29.20 -14.02
C PRO A 531 -23.84 29.85 -13.44
N LEU A 532 -23.98 30.56 -12.32
CA LEU A 532 -22.88 31.26 -11.66
C LEU A 532 -22.12 30.34 -10.69
N ARG A 533 -22.65 29.16 -10.36
CA ARG A 533 -22.04 28.29 -9.34
C ARG A 533 -20.67 27.76 -9.73
N ILE A 534 -19.71 27.91 -8.82
CA ILE A 534 -18.41 27.24 -8.93
C ILE A 534 -18.51 25.87 -8.25
N GLN A 535 -18.17 24.82 -9.00
CA GLN A 535 -17.93 23.49 -8.45
C GLN A 535 -16.54 23.44 -7.82
N ILE A 536 -16.49 23.00 -6.58
CA ILE A 536 -15.25 22.74 -5.84
C ILE A 536 -15.08 21.23 -5.79
N LYS A 537 -13.92 20.73 -6.24
CA LYS A 537 -13.47 19.36 -6.01
C LYS A 537 -12.23 19.37 -5.11
N ARG A 538 -12.10 18.40 -4.20
CA ARG A 538 -10.98 18.30 -3.26
C ARG A 538 -10.37 16.91 -3.30
N ALA A 539 -9.07 16.85 -3.59
CA ALA A 539 -8.25 15.69 -3.28
C ALA A 539 -7.65 15.91 -1.89
N PHE A 540 -7.89 14.99 -0.96
CA PHE A 540 -7.44 15.13 0.41
C PHE A 540 -6.65 13.90 0.83
N LEU A 541 -5.47 14.16 1.38
CA LEU A 541 -4.66 13.18 2.05
C LEU A 541 -4.46 13.71 3.47
N PRO A 542 -5.03 13.10 4.52
CA PRO A 542 -5.03 13.67 5.88
C PRO A 542 -3.72 13.46 6.66
N THR A 543 -2.91 12.51 6.21
CA THR A 543 -1.52 12.26 6.61
C THR A 543 -0.86 11.48 5.47
N THR A 544 0.46 11.34 5.51
CA THR A 544 1.17 10.42 4.61
C THR A 544 1.41 9.05 5.25
N ALA A 545 1.77 8.08 4.42
CA ALA A 545 2.23 6.76 4.87
C ALA A 545 3.46 6.89 5.80
N GLU A 546 4.37 7.83 5.50
CA GLU A 546 5.51 8.13 6.36
C GLU A 546 5.09 8.67 7.72
N GLY A 547 4.10 9.56 7.79
CA GLY A 547 3.56 10.10 9.04
C GLY A 547 2.92 9.01 9.92
N LEU A 548 2.20 8.06 9.33
CA LEU A 548 1.65 6.90 10.06
C LEU A 548 2.76 6.03 10.63
N LEU A 549 3.75 5.69 9.82
CA LEU A 549 4.86 4.84 10.21
C LEU A 549 5.72 5.49 11.30
N LEU A 550 5.99 6.80 11.17
CA LEU A 550 6.68 7.59 12.20
C LEU A 550 5.90 7.57 13.52
N SER A 551 4.59 7.83 13.47
CA SER A 551 3.74 7.77 14.66
C SER A 551 3.78 6.39 15.31
N LEU A 552 3.77 5.31 14.52
CA LEU A 552 3.83 3.94 15.02
C LEU A 552 5.18 3.63 15.67
N ALA A 553 6.29 3.96 14.98
CA ALA A 553 7.67 3.72 15.42
C ALA A 553 8.07 4.60 16.62
N SER A 554 7.42 5.75 16.82
CA SER A 554 7.66 6.61 17.98
C SER A 554 7.22 5.98 19.31
N ARG A 555 6.44 4.88 19.27
CA ARG A 555 5.84 4.24 20.47
C ARG A 555 5.88 2.70 20.45
N ASN A 556 6.41 2.10 19.38
CA ASN A 556 6.61 0.67 19.20
C ASN A 556 7.96 0.44 18.53
N LEU A 557 8.57 -0.73 18.71
CA LEU A 557 9.74 -1.10 17.93
C LEU A 557 9.28 -1.74 16.63
N VAL A 558 9.54 -1.07 15.50
CA VAL A 558 9.11 -1.51 14.18
C VAL A 558 10.29 -2.08 13.39
N PHE A 559 10.18 -3.34 12.98
CA PHE A 559 11.08 -4.00 12.04
C PHE A 559 10.46 -3.99 10.63
N ALA A 560 11.08 -3.23 9.73
CA ALA A 560 10.72 -3.16 8.33
C ALA A 560 11.46 -4.25 7.55
N LEU A 561 10.77 -5.34 7.21
CA LEU A 561 11.35 -6.47 6.47
C LEU A 561 11.31 -6.18 4.97
N SER A 562 12.47 -6.09 4.32
CA SER A 562 12.51 -5.80 2.89
C SER A 562 13.69 -6.44 2.17
N ALA A 563 13.48 -6.77 0.90
CA ALA A 563 14.53 -7.22 -0.01
C ALA A 563 15.20 -6.09 -0.79
N THR A 564 14.53 -4.95 -0.94
CA THR A 564 14.93 -3.88 -1.87
C THR A 564 14.86 -2.48 -1.26
N SER A 565 14.62 -2.36 0.06
CA SER A 565 14.47 -1.06 0.74
C SER A 565 15.73 -0.20 0.67
N TYR A 566 16.88 -0.83 0.50
CA TYR A 566 18.17 -0.16 0.32
C TYR A 566 18.25 0.58 -1.03
N ILE A 567 17.40 0.22 -2.00
CA ILE A 567 17.25 0.98 -3.24
C ILE A 567 16.29 2.14 -2.96
N GLU A 568 16.86 3.27 -2.58
CA GLU A 568 16.11 4.49 -2.30
C GLU A 568 15.39 5.00 -3.55
N ARG A 569 14.06 5.01 -3.47
CA ARG A 569 13.13 5.42 -4.51
C ARG A 569 12.19 6.50 -3.97
N ALA A 570 11.65 7.33 -4.85
CA ALA A 570 10.67 8.35 -4.56
C ALA A 570 9.25 7.79 -4.69
N CYS A 571 8.89 7.29 -5.88
CA CYS A 571 7.62 6.61 -6.09
C CYS A 571 7.64 5.20 -5.48
N ASN A 572 6.51 4.75 -4.93
CA ASN A 572 6.29 3.40 -4.40
C ASN A 572 7.30 2.95 -3.33
N HIS A 573 7.79 3.88 -2.50
CA HIS A 573 8.69 3.60 -1.39
C HIS A 573 8.57 4.66 -0.31
N PHE A 574 8.82 4.35 0.96
CA PHE A 574 8.80 5.35 2.03
C PHE A 574 9.99 6.33 1.91
N ASP A 575 9.78 7.60 2.31
CA ASP A 575 10.90 8.51 2.62
C ASP A 575 11.57 8.11 3.94
N VAL A 576 12.39 7.06 3.89
CA VAL A 576 13.10 6.48 5.03
C VAL A 576 14.06 7.50 5.67
N ARG A 577 14.69 8.35 4.86
CA ARG A 577 15.62 9.38 5.35
C ARG A 577 14.89 10.36 6.25
N TRP A 578 13.72 10.82 5.83
CA TRP A 578 12.87 11.67 6.66
C TRP A 578 12.41 10.96 7.93
N ILE A 579 11.95 9.70 7.85
CA ILE A 579 11.52 8.93 9.03
C ILE A 579 12.64 8.81 10.07
N ASN A 580 13.84 8.41 9.64
CA ASN A 580 14.99 8.26 10.54
C ASN A 580 15.39 9.61 11.17
N SER A 581 15.39 10.68 10.37
CA SER A 581 15.72 12.03 10.85
C SER A 581 14.70 12.54 11.88
N ALA A 582 13.41 12.34 11.60
CA ALA A 582 12.33 12.72 12.51
C ALA A 582 12.34 11.88 13.79
N LEU A 583 12.57 10.57 13.71
CA LEU A 583 12.71 9.70 14.89
C LEU A 583 13.92 10.08 15.74
N ARG A 584 15.06 10.38 15.12
CA ARG A 584 16.26 10.86 15.83
C ARG A 584 15.96 12.15 16.58
N TYR A 585 15.29 13.10 15.92
CA TYR A 585 14.89 14.35 16.56
C TYR A 585 13.95 14.09 17.75
N ILE A 586 12.98 13.19 17.62
CA ILE A 586 12.09 12.80 18.73
C ILE A 586 12.88 12.15 19.87
N ALA A 587 13.84 11.28 19.56
CA ALA A 587 14.68 10.63 20.57
C ALA A 587 15.50 11.66 21.36
N GLU A 588 16.10 12.64 20.68
CA GLU A 588 16.81 13.76 21.30
C GLU A 588 15.87 14.66 22.12
N ALA A 589 14.68 14.96 21.59
CA ALA A 589 13.66 15.77 22.29
C ALA A 589 13.20 15.10 23.58
N ARG A 590 13.04 13.77 23.61
CA ARG A 590 12.62 13.00 24.79
C ARG A 590 13.76 12.64 25.75
N ASN A 591 15.02 12.86 25.35
CA ASN A 591 16.19 12.55 26.17
C ASN A 591 16.56 13.73 27.08
N PRO A 592 16.43 13.63 28.41
CA PRO A 592 16.73 14.73 29.32
C PRO A 592 18.20 15.18 29.27
N ALA A 593 19.12 14.30 28.87
CA ALA A 593 20.54 14.61 28.76
C ALA A 593 20.90 15.47 27.52
N VAL A 594 19.97 15.62 26.57
CA VAL A 594 20.19 16.41 25.34
C VAL A 594 19.49 17.75 25.46
N THR A 595 20.22 18.84 25.24
CA THR A 595 19.71 20.23 25.31
C THR A 595 19.56 20.90 23.93
N GLN A 596 20.27 20.39 22.92
CA GLN A 596 20.20 20.85 21.53
C GLN A 596 20.12 19.65 20.59
N SER A 597 19.27 19.73 19.56
CA SER A 597 19.11 18.67 18.57
C SER A 597 20.23 18.67 17.53
N PHE A 598 20.37 17.57 16.78
CA PHE A 598 21.29 17.49 15.64
C PHE A 598 20.96 18.48 14.50
N LEU A 599 19.75 19.04 14.51
CA LEU A 599 19.28 20.07 13.58
C LEU A 599 19.55 21.50 14.10
N GLY A 600 20.24 21.64 15.23
CA GLY A 600 20.59 22.93 15.84
C GLY A 600 19.47 23.56 16.66
N THR A 601 18.31 22.91 16.80
CA THR A 601 17.19 23.40 17.61
C THR A 601 17.47 23.25 19.10
N THR A 602 17.41 24.35 19.85
CA THR A 602 17.54 24.33 21.32
C THR A 602 16.21 23.97 21.99
N PHE A 603 16.25 23.06 22.96
CA PHE A 603 15.08 22.62 23.70
C PHE A 603 14.85 23.49 24.95
N GLU A 604 14.45 24.75 24.76
CA GLU A 604 14.46 25.76 25.83
C GLU A 604 13.42 25.52 26.95
N LYS A 605 12.28 24.87 26.67
CA LYS A 605 11.28 24.45 27.68
C LYS A 605 10.48 23.21 27.21
N ARG A 606 10.92 22.01 27.61
CA ARG A 606 10.24 20.75 27.25
C ARG A 606 9.11 20.41 28.22
N PRO A 607 7.92 20.02 27.73
CA PRO A 607 6.86 19.47 28.58
C PRO A 607 7.33 18.22 29.34
N VAL A 608 6.88 18.06 30.59
CA VAL A 608 7.24 16.92 31.45
C VAL A 608 6.76 15.60 30.83
N GLU A 609 5.66 15.64 30.09
CA GLU A 609 5.05 14.52 29.38
C GLU A 609 6.00 13.89 28.35
N TRP A 610 6.89 14.68 27.72
CA TRP A 610 7.82 14.16 26.71
C TRP A 610 8.77 13.12 27.31
N PHE A 611 9.18 13.33 28.57
CA PHE A 611 10.06 12.41 29.28
C PHE A 611 9.36 11.13 29.78
N LYS A 612 8.02 11.08 29.71
CA LYS A 612 7.23 9.88 30.04
C LYS A 612 7.05 8.95 28.83
N GLU A 613 7.29 9.44 27.62
CA GLU A 613 7.22 8.66 26.38
C GLU A 613 8.53 7.91 26.12
N PRO A 614 8.50 6.75 25.43
CA PRO A 614 9.71 6.01 25.12
C PRO A 614 10.64 6.81 24.21
N ILE A 615 11.94 6.70 24.44
CA ILE A 615 12.96 7.22 23.55
C ILE A 615 13.09 6.25 22.36
N PRO A 616 12.75 6.66 21.12
CA PRO A 616 12.86 5.76 19.98
C PRO A 616 14.32 5.39 19.71
N TYR A 617 14.56 4.09 19.51
CA TYR A 617 15.83 3.60 19.00
C TYR A 617 15.94 3.88 17.50
N VAL A 618 17.10 4.39 17.09
CA VAL A 618 17.45 4.67 15.70
C VAL A 618 18.75 3.95 15.39
N GLN A 619 18.81 3.23 14.27
CA GLN A 619 20.00 2.49 13.86
C GLN A 619 21.19 3.43 13.64
N THR A 620 22.33 3.06 14.20
CA THR A 620 23.63 3.72 14.00
C THR A 620 24.37 3.12 12.81
N ALA A 621 25.46 3.77 12.37
CA ALA A 621 26.32 3.24 11.32
C ALA A 621 26.88 1.84 11.66
N ASP A 622 27.22 1.61 12.92
CA ASP A 622 27.69 0.31 13.40
C ASP A 622 26.60 -0.77 13.29
N ASP A 623 25.34 -0.41 13.53
CA ASP A 623 24.22 -1.34 13.40
C ASP A 623 23.98 -1.75 11.94
N PHE A 624 24.13 -0.81 11.00
CA PHE A 624 24.11 -1.12 9.57
C PHE A 624 25.27 -2.02 9.15
N GLN A 625 26.48 -1.77 9.68
CA GLN A 625 27.65 -2.61 9.40
C GLN A 625 27.45 -4.04 9.92
N LEU A 626 26.91 -4.21 11.12
CA LEU A 626 26.59 -5.52 11.69
C LEU A 626 25.55 -6.27 10.84
N GLN A 627 24.50 -5.59 10.41
CA GLN A 627 23.50 -6.18 9.53
C GLN A 627 24.10 -6.57 8.17
N TYR A 628 24.96 -5.73 7.61
CA TYR A 628 25.66 -6.02 6.36
C TYR A 628 26.51 -7.29 6.44
N LEU A 629 27.28 -7.45 7.52
CA LEU A 629 28.08 -8.66 7.75
C LEU A 629 27.20 -9.92 7.85
N ALA A 630 26.06 -9.83 8.52
CA ALA A 630 25.12 -10.94 8.59
C ALA A 630 24.52 -11.30 7.21
N ILE A 631 24.16 -10.29 6.41
CA ILE A 631 23.64 -10.50 5.05
C ILE A 631 24.70 -11.15 4.15
N GLU A 632 25.94 -10.68 4.21
CA GLU A 632 27.06 -11.21 3.43
C GLU A 632 27.30 -12.70 3.76
N GLU A 633 27.30 -13.06 5.04
CA GLU A 633 27.45 -14.46 5.49
C GLU A 633 26.31 -15.35 4.99
N ILE A 634 25.06 -14.88 5.10
CA ILE A 634 23.86 -15.60 4.63
C ILE A 634 23.94 -15.81 3.11
N ASN A 635 24.33 -14.78 2.36
CA ASN A 635 24.45 -14.85 0.91
C ASN A 635 25.55 -15.82 0.48
N ASN A 636 26.73 -15.73 1.08
CA ASN A 636 27.85 -16.63 0.77
C ASN A 636 27.50 -18.08 1.09
N SER A 637 26.85 -18.34 2.23
CA SER A 637 26.38 -19.67 2.60
C SER A 637 25.39 -20.23 1.57
N LYS A 638 24.41 -19.41 1.16
CA LYS A 638 23.41 -19.82 0.17
C LYS A 638 24.02 -20.05 -1.21
N GLU A 639 24.92 -19.19 -1.65
CA GLU A 639 25.64 -19.31 -2.91
C GLU A 639 26.44 -20.62 -2.98
N ASN A 640 27.18 -20.94 -1.91
CA ASN A 640 27.95 -22.18 -1.81
C ASN A 640 27.06 -23.44 -1.85
N ILE A 641 25.89 -23.40 -1.20
CA ILE A 641 24.94 -24.52 -1.20
C ILE A 641 24.30 -24.71 -2.58
N ARG A 642 23.92 -23.61 -3.24
CA ARG A 642 23.20 -23.66 -4.51
C ARG A 642 24.09 -24.01 -5.69
N ASN A 643 25.31 -23.47 -5.71
CA ASN A 643 26.28 -23.62 -6.79
C ASN A 643 25.71 -23.33 -8.20
N THR A 644 24.74 -22.42 -8.28
CA THR A 644 24.03 -22.12 -9.53
C THR A 644 24.80 -21.09 -10.35
N GLN A 645 25.03 -21.40 -11.63
CA GLN A 645 25.53 -20.42 -12.61
C GLN A 645 24.37 -19.85 -13.43
N LEU A 646 24.46 -18.56 -13.74
CA LEU A 646 23.48 -17.85 -14.56
C LEU A 646 23.99 -17.65 -16.00
N ASN A 647 23.17 -18.02 -16.98
CA ASN A 647 23.27 -17.52 -18.34
C ASN A 647 22.20 -16.44 -18.58
N ALA A 648 22.59 -15.26 -19.07
CA ALA A 648 21.68 -14.15 -19.33
C ALA A 648 21.71 -13.73 -20.80
N GLU A 649 20.56 -13.78 -21.45
CA GLU A 649 20.39 -13.45 -22.86
C GLU A 649 19.47 -12.26 -23.07
N ILE A 650 19.85 -11.34 -23.96
CA ILE A 650 18.96 -10.27 -24.43
C ILE A 650 18.26 -10.78 -25.68
N GLN A 651 16.93 -10.85 -25.62
CA GLN A 651 16.08 -11.38 -26.67
C GLN A 651 15.23 -10.26 -27.28
N ASP A 652 15.04 -10.29 -28.59
CA ASP A 652 13.99 -9.50 -29.24
C ASP A 652 12.67 -10.28 -29.18
N PHE A 653 11.90 -10.03 -28.14
CA PHE A 653 10.60 -10.69 -27.97
C PHE A 653 9.59 -10.31 -29.06
N ASN A 654 9.85 -9.25 -29.84
CA ASN A 654 9.01 -8.86 -30.97
C ASN A 654 9.43 -9.52 -32.29
N SER A 655 10.42 -10.42 -32.30
CA SER A 655 10.92 -11.04 -33.54
C SER A 655 9.81 -11.72 -34.36
N ILE A 656 8.78 -12.27 -33.71
CA ILE A 656 7.59 -12.85 -34.37
C ILE A 656 6.85 -11.82 -35.23
N LYS A 657 6.85 -10.53 -34.86
CA LYS A 657 6.19 -9.45 -35.63
C LYS A 657 6.72 -9.35 -37.06
N ASN A 658 7.97 -9.75 -37.28
CA ASN A 658 8.65 -9.71 -38.57
C ASN A 658 8.44 -11.00 -39.39
N SER A 659 7.74 -12.00 -38.84
CA SER A 659 7.39 -13.23 -39.56
C SER A 659 6.19 -12.98 -40.49
N PRO A 660 6.20 -13.47 -41.74
CA PRO A 660 5.07 -13.34 -42.66
C PRO A 660 3.77 -13.92 -42.08
N HIS A 661 3.87 -14.97 -41.26
CA HIS A 661 2.71 -15.60 -40.61
C HIS A 661 2.04 -14.74 -39.53
N CYS A 662 2.72 -13.70 -39.02
CA CYS A 662 2.19 -12.87 -37.94
C CYS A 662 1.06 -11.93 -38.39
N VAL A 663 1.14 -11.43 -39.63
CA VAL A 663 0.09 -10.56 -40.20
C VAL A 663 -1.20 -11.37 -40.35
N ASP A 664 -1.11 -12.58 -40.87
CA ASP A 664 -2.24 -13.49 -41.06
C ASP A 664 -2.81 -13.98 -39.72
N LEU A 665 -1.94 -14.25 -38.74
CA LEU A 665 -2.33 -14.63 -37.37
C LEU A 665 -3.18 -13.54 -36.70
N LEU A 666 -2.81 -12.27 -36.86
CA LEU A 666 -3.57 -11.16 -36.29
C LEU A 666 -4.80 -10.79 -37.11
N ALA A 667 -4.73 -10.92 -38.45
CA ALA A 667 -5.85 -10.64 -39.35
C ALA A 667 -7.00 -11.65 -39.22
N SER A 668 -6.70 -12.89 -38.82
CA SER A 668 -7.71 -13.93 -38.55
C SER A 668 -8.45 -13.75 -37.22
N LEU A 669 -8.04 -12.79 -36.37
CA LEU A 669 -8.78 -12.44 -35.15
C LEU A 669 -9.86 -11.40 -35.47
N ALA A 670 -11.03 -11.56 -34.84
CA ALA A 670 -12.12 -10.60 -34.98
C ALA A 670 -11.68 -9.16 -34.57
N PRO A 671 -12.21 -8.09 -35.19
CA PRO A 671 -11.78 -6.71 -34.92
C PRO A 671 -11.97 -6.28 -33.45
N ASP A 672 -12.96 -6.84 -32.78
CA ASP A 672 -13.30 -6.63 -31.37
C ASP A 672 -12.51 -7.54 -30.41
N PHE A 673 -11.65 -8.43 -30.92
CA PHE A 673 -10.92 -9.39 -30.10
C PHE A 673 -10.11 -8.71 -28.99
N PHE A 674 -9.50 -7.55 -29.31
CA PHE A 674 -8.70 -6.74 -28.39
C PHE A 674 -9.47 -5.62 -27.68
N GLN A 675 -10.81 -5.59 -27.75
CA GLN A 675 -11.63 -4.61 -27.02
C GLN A 675 -11.96 -5.08 -25.60
N ASN A 676 -12.17 -4.13 -24.68
CA ASN A 676 -12.57 -4.38 -23.30
C ASN A 676 -13.85 -3.59 -23.02
N GLY A 677 -15.00 -4.27 -22.95
CA GLY A 677 -16.31 -3.62 -22.77
C GLY A 677 -16.81 -2.89 -24.02
N ASP A 678 -17.80 -2.01 -23.83
CA ASP A 678 -18.49 -1.30 -24.92
C ASP A 678 -17.74 -0.04 -25.41
N ASP A 679 -16.69 0.39 -24.71
CA ASP A 679 -15.91 1.58 -25.07
C ASP A 679 -14.82 1.25 -26.12
N PRO A 680 -14.69 2.05 -27.20
CA PRO A 680 -13.64 1.86 -28.18
C PRO A 680 -12.25 2.08 -27.56
N SER A 681 -11.37 1.08 -27.70
CA SER A 681 -9.97 1.19 -27.29
C SER A 681 -9.22 2.22 -28.13
N SER A 682 -8.31 2.99 -27.52
CA SER A 682 -7.38 3.84 -28.29
C SER A 682 -6.44 3.00 -29.15
N ASP A 683 -5.94 3.56 -30.26
CA ASP A 683 -5.00 2.87 -31.17
C ASP A 683 -3.77 2.35 -30.44
N PHE A 684 -3.24 3.14 -29.50
CA PHE A 684 -2.10 2.76 -28.66
C PHE A 684 -2.42 1.54 -27.78
N GLU A 685 -3.60 1.52 -27.14
CA GLU A 685 -3.99 0.37 -26.31
C GLU A 685 -4.19 -0.89 -27.13
N SER A 686 -4.81 -0.79 -28.31
CA SER A 686 -4.99 -1.91 -29.22
C SER A 686 -3.65 -2.47 -29.70
N GLU A 687 -2.72 -1.60 -30.11
CA GLU A 687 -1.38 -2.01 -30.52
C GLU A 687 -0.59 -2.64 -29.37
N TYR A 688 -0.65 -2.06 -28.18
CA TYR A 688 -0.01 -2.61 -26.98
C TYR A 688 -0.54 -4.01 -26.64
N ARG A 689 -1.86 -4.22 -26.67
CA ARG A 689 -2.51 -5.52 -26.42
C ARG A 689 -2.08 -6.58 -27.45
N LYS A 690 -1.96 -6.20 -28.72
CA LYS A 690 -1.42 -7.06 -29.80
C LYS A 690 0.04 -7.42 -29.52
N ASN A 691 0.89 -6.44 -29.21
CA ASN A 691 2.31 -6.67 -28.94
C ASN A 691 2.53 -7.61 -27.74
N ILE A 692 1.75 -7.49 -26.66
CA ILE A 692 1.83 -8.43 -25.51
C ILE A 692 1.54 -9.86 -25.94
N LEU A 693 0.47 -10.09 -26.74
CA LEU A 693 0.14 -11.43 -27.23
C LEU A 693 1.32 -12.04 -28.00
N LEU A 694 1.93 -11.26 -28.91
CA LEU A 694 3.08 -11.72 -29.70
C LEU A 694 4.29 -12.04 -28.82
N LYS A 695 4.62 -11.19 -27.84
CA LYS A 695 5.72 -11.44 -26.89
C LYS A 695 5.49 -12.74 -26.12
N LEU A 696 4.26 -12.99 -25.67
CA LEU A 696 3.89 -14.22 -24.95
C LEU A 696 3.99 -15.46 -25.84
N LEU A 697 3.59 -15.38 -27.11
CA LEU A 697 3.76 -16.49 -28.06
C LEU A 697 5.25 -16.80 -28.28
N ASN A 698 6.11 -15.78 -28.33
CA ASN A 698 7.56 -15.95 -28.43
C ASN A 698 8.15 -16.62 -27.19
N VAL A 699 7.64 -16.30 -25.99
CA VAL A 699 8.01 -17.02 -24.75
C VAL A 699 7.68 -18.50 -24.86
N LEU A 700 6.50 -18.86 -25.38
CA LEU A 700 6.11 -20.27 -25.56
C LEU A 700 7.06 -20.98 -26.54
N ASP A 701 7.39 -20.35 -27.67
CA ASP A 701 8.36 -20.89 -28.65
C ASP A 701 9.74 -21.11 -28.02
N LEU A 702 10.25 -20.11 -27.27
CA LEU A 702 11.55 -20.18 -26.60
C LEU A 702 11.58 -21.24 -25.48
N ALA A 703 10.47 -21.44 -24.77
CA ALA A 703 10.35 -22.45 -23.72
C ALA A 703 10.38 -23.87 -24.31
N GLY A 704 9.63 -24.11 -25.39
CA GLY A 704 9.63 -25.42 -26.07
C GLY A 704 10.99 -25.81 -26.66
N LYS A 705 11.82 -24.83 -27.05
CA LYS A 705 13.20 -25.06 -27.51
C LYS A 705 14.20 -25.40 -26.39
N ARG A 706 13.76 -25.38 -25.12
CA ARG A 706 14.61 -25.59 -23.94
C ARG A 706 14.06 -26.68 -23.00
N PRO A 707 13.84 -27.92 -23.50
CA PRO A 707 13.26 -29.00 -22.70
C PRO A 707 14.12 -29.42 -21.50
N GLN A 708 15.40 -29.01 -21.44
CA GLN A 708 16.26 -29.22 -20.28
C GLN A 708 15.73 -28.53 -19.01
N HIS A 709 14.93 -27.48 -19.15
CA HIS A 709 14.29 -26.80 -18.04
C HIS A 709 12.87 -27.35 -17.85
N ARG A 710 12.63 -28.04 -16.74
CA ARG A 710 11.27 -28.53 -16.43
C ARG A 710 10.28 -27.42 -16.08
N GLY A 711 10.78 -26.27 -15.63
CA GLY A 711 9.97 -25.16 -15.14
C GLY A 711 10.44 -23.81 -15.67
N HIS A 712 9.50 -23.09 -16.29
CA HIS A 712 9.69 -21.76 -16.86
C HIS A 712 8.79 -20.74 -16.15
N LEU A 713 9.28 -19.51 -16.00
CA LEU A 713 8.53 -18.40 -15.40
C LEU A 713 8.59 -17.18 -16.30
N ALA A 714 7.44 -16.57 -16.62
CA ALA A 714 7.40 -15.28 -17.30
C ALA A 714 6.60 -14.26 -16.48
N PHE A 715 7.20 -13.08 -16.27
CA PHE A 715 6.52 -11.93 -15.70
C PHE A 715 6.00 -11.01 -16.81
N VAL A 716 4.70 -10.74 -16.80
CA VAL A 716 4.01 -9.93 -17.82
C VAL A 716 3.02 -8.95 -17.22
N ASN A 717 2.67 -7.86 -17.92
CA ASN A 717 1.65 -6.94 -17.40
C ASN A 717 0.23 -7.49 -17.55
N SER A 718 -0.04 -8.38 -18.52
CA SER A 718 -1.36 -9.00 -18.70
C SER A 718 -1.27 -10.36 -19.40
N ILE A 719 -2.10 -11.31 -18.94
CA ILE A 719 -2.32 -12.62 -19.58
C ILE A 719 -3.71 -12.73 -20.23
N ALA A 720 -4.53 -11.67 -20.18
CA ALA A 720 -5.95 -11.72 -20.51
C ALA A 720 -6.19 -12.15 -21.97
N TYR A 721 -5.46 -11.56 -22.92
CA TYR A 721 -5.64 -11.86 -24.35
C TYR A 721 -5.00 -13.17 -24.75
N LEU A 722 -3.91 -13.62 -24.10
CA LEU A 722 -3.40 -14.97 -24.31
C LEU A 722 -4.42 -16.01 -23.81
N ARG A 723 -5.01 -15.80 -22.63
CA ARG A 723 -6.10 -16.65 -22.12
C ARG A 723 -7.25 -16.73 -23.12
N LYS A 724 -7.75 -15.58 -23.58
CA LYS A 724 -8.80 -15.50 -24.60
C LYS A 724 -8.40 -16.25 -25.87
N TRP A 725 -7.16 -16.10 -26.32
CA TRP A 725 -6.63 -16.73 -27.53
C TRP A 725 -6.51 -18.26 -27.39
N LEU A 726 -6.10 -18.75 -26.23
CA LEU A 726 -5.97 -20.19 -25.95
C LEU A 726 -7.33 -20.89 -25.78
N THR A 727 -8.32 -20.23 -25.18
CA THR A 727 -9.58 -20.90 -24.78
C THR A 727 -10.77 -20.67 -25.70
N THR A 728 -10.78 -19.60 -26.50
CA THR A 728 -11.95 -19.27 -27.32
C THR A 728 -11.90 -19.90 -28.71
N THR A 729 -13.07 -20.29 -29.22
CA THR A 729 -13.24 -20.83 -30.57
C THR A 729 -12.93 -19.80 -31.67
N ILE A 730 -13.14 -18.51 -31.39
CA ILE A 730 -12.85 -17.40 -32.31
C ILE A 730 -11.37 -17.36 -32.73
N ALA A 731 -10.46 -17.79 -31.86
CA ALA A 731 -9.02 -17.80 -32.15
C ALA A 731 -8.52 -19.09 -32.86
N THR A 732 -9.40 -20.00 -33.28
CA THR A 732 -8.97 -21.32 -33.83
C THR A 732 -8.18 -21.17 -35.12
N GLN A 733 -8.64 -20.37 -36.07
CA GLN A 733 -7.91 -20.09 -37.32
C GLN A 733 -6.56 -19.42 -37.04
N SER A 734 -6.52 -18.48 -36.08
CA SER A 734 -5.29 -17.82 -35.64
C SER A 734 -4.26 -18.81 -35.08
N ARG A 735 -4.71 -19.84 -34.34
CA ARG A 735 -3.86 -20.92 -33.79
C ARG A 735 -3.26 -21.81 -34.87
N GLU A 736 -3.98 -22.08 -35.96
CA GLU A 736 -3.52 -22.95 -37.06
C GLU A 736 -2.30 -22.40 -37.82
N TYR A 737 -2.08 -21.07 -37.78
CA TYR A 737 -0.88 -20.45 -38.36
C TYR A 737 0.41 -20.77 -37.60
N LEU A 738 0.34 -21.33 -36.39
CA LEU A 738 1.50 -21.74 -35.60
C LEU A 738 1.69 -23.26 -35.66
N SER A 739 2.43 -23.74 -36.65
CA SER A 739 2.69 -25.17 -36.85
C SER A 739 3.41 -25.86 -35.68
N TRP A 740 4.13 -25.09 -34.86
CA TRP A 740 4.88 -25.56 -33.71
C TRP A 740 4.06 -25.66 -32.42
N LEU A 741 2.83 -25.11 -32.37
CA LEU A 741 1.96 -25.14 -31.19
C LEU A 741 0.68 -25.92 -31.50
N LYS A 742 0.41 -26.99 -30.74
CA LYS A 742 -0.83 -27.76 -30.85
C LYS A 742 -1.56 -27.81 -29.52
N MET A 743 -2.87 -27.60 -29.54
CA MET A 743 -3.71 -27.77 -28.35
C MET A 743 -3.90 -29.27 -28.08
N GLU A 744 -3.68 -29.72 -26.85
CA GLU A 744 -3.96 -31.10 -26.45
C GLU A 744 -5.35 -31.23 -25.82
N GLN A 745 -5.85 -32.46 -25.73
CA GLN A 745 -7.08 -32.71 -24.98
C GLN A 745 -6.87 -32.36 -23.49
N PRO A 746 -7.91 -31.87 -22.80
CA PRO A 746 -7.85 -31.63 -21.37
C PRO A 746 -7.33 -32.89 -20.64
N LEU A 747 -6.49 -32.71 -19.63
CA LEU A 747 -6.00 -33.82 -18.82
C LEU A 747 -7.18 -34.50 -18.09
N SER A 748 -7.75 -35.54 -18.70
CA SER A 748 -8.94 -36.25 -18.21
C SER A 748 -8.66 -37.14 -17.01
N ASP A 749 -7.40 -37.54 -16.80
CA ASP A 749 -7.04 -38.64 -15.90
C ASP A 749 -6.56 -38.18 -14.51
N ASP A 750 -6.21 -36.89 -14.32
CA ASP A 750 -5.79 -36.36 -13.01
C ASP A 750 -6.91 -35.50 -12.37
N PRO A 751 -7.56 -35.98 -11.30
CA PRO A 751 -8.67 -35.27 -10.65
C PRO A 751 -8.24 -33.93 -10.02
N LEU A 752 -6.96 -33.74 -9.68
CA LEU A 752 -6.45 -32.49 -9.11
C LEU A 752 -6.38 -31.38 -10.16
N LEU A 753 -5.93 -31.71 -11.38
CA LEU A 753 -5.80 -30.74 -12.47
C LEU A 753 -7.15 -30.42 -13.12
N LYS A 754 -8.11 -31.35 -13.09
CA LYS A 754 -9.46 -31.17 -13.65
C LYS A 754 -10.19 -29.95 -13.09
N ASN A 755 -10.06 -29.69 -11.78
CA ASN A 755 -10.70 -28.54 -11.10
C ASN A 755 -10.06 -27.18 -11.47
N PHE A 756 -8.95 -27.21 -12.21
CA PHE A 756 -8.15 -26.07 -12.61
C PHE A 756 -7.89 -26.04 -14.12
N ALA A 757 -8.79 -26.61 -14.93
CA ALA A 757 -8.67 -26.63 -16.39
C ALA A 757 -8.66 -25.22 -17.04
N ASP A 758 -9.19 -24.21 -16.34
CA ASP A 758 -9.08 -22.80 -16.72
C ASP A 758 -7.70 -22.20 -16.44
N VAL A 759 -6.88 -22.86 -15.61
CA VAL A 759 -5.56 -22.38 -15.16
C VAL A 759 -4.43 -23.15 -15.83
N PHE A 760 -4.54 -24.47 -15.91
CA PHE A 760 -3.55 -25.35 -16.54
C PHE A 760 -4.05 -25.81 -17.90
N ILE A 761 -3.41 -25.29 -18.96
CA ILE A 761 -3.78 -25.56 -20.35
C ILE A 761 -2.75 -26.51 -20.96
N PRO A 762 -3.13 -27.77 -21.32
CA PRO A 762 -2.23 -28.71 -21.95
C PRO A 762 -2.01 -28.37 -23.42
N VAL A 763 -0.74 -28.35 -23.83
CA VAL A 763 -0.32 -28.03 -25.20
C VAL A 763 0.88 -28.91 -25.59
N SER A 764 1.12 -29.06 -26.88
CA SER A 764 2.36 -29.59 -27.43
C SER A 764 3.11 -28.47 -28.14
N ILE A 765 4.36 -28.23 -27.75
CA ILE A 765 5.23 -27.18 -28.30
C ILE A 765 6.44 -27.89 -28.95
N HIS A 766 6.66 -27.72 -30.25
CA HIS A 766 7.69 -28.45 -31.00
C HIS A 766 7.61 -29.98 -30.83
N ASN A 767 6.38 -30.52 -30.72
CA ASN A 767 6.08 -31.92 -30.41
C ASN A 767 6.46 -32.40 -28.99
N GLU A 768 6.89 -31.50 -28.10
CA GLU A 768 7.11 -31.81 -26.68
C GLU A 768 5.85 -31.47 -25.85
N PRO A 769 5.43 -32.33 -24.92
CA PRO A 769 4.25 -32.09 -24.10
C PRO A 769 4.53 -31.04 -23.01
N ALA A 770 3.70 -30.01 -22.96
CA ALA A 770 3.82 -28.89 -22.04
C ALA A 770 2.49 -28.51 -21.35
N LEU A 771 2.58 -27.77 -20.25
CA LEU A 771 1.46 -27.21 -19.50
C LEU A 771 1.68 -25.72 -19.30
N ILE A 772 0.75 -24.91 -19.83
CA ILE A 772 0.73 -23.47 -19.57
C ILE A 772 -0.06 -23.23 -18.29
N CYS A 773 0.58 -22.66 -17.26
CA CYS A 773 -0.06 -22.23 -16.02
C CYS A 773 -0.34 -20.73 -16.08
N LEU A 774 -1.60 -20.36 -16.28
CA LEU A 774 -2.08 -18.97 -16.31
C LEU A 774 -2.36 -18.47 -14.89
N LEU A 775 -1.28 -18.20 -14.15
CA LEU A 775 -1.31 -17.93 -12.72
C LEU A 775 -1.77 -16.50 -12.40
N THR A 776 -2.89 -16.40 -11.68
CA THR A 776 -3.39 -15.16 -11.07
C THR A 776 -3.48 -15.31 -9.55
N ALA A 777 -3.52 -14.17 -8.83
CA ALA A 777 -3.72 -14.17 -7.38
C ALA A 777 -5.04 -14.83 -6.94
N GLU A 778 -6.09 -14.76 -7.77
CA GLU A 778 -7.38 -15.42 -7.49
C GLU A 778 -7.30 -16.94 -7.63
N CYS A 779 -6.64 -17.43 -8.68
CA CYS A 779 -6.47 -18.86 -8.92
C CYS A 779 -5.78 -19.56 -7.74
N GLN A 780 -4.77 -18.91 -7.15
CA GLN A 780 -4.02 -19.44 -6.02
C GLN A 780 -4.87 -19.57 -4.73
N LYS A 781 -5.84 -18.67 -4.53
CA LYS A 781 -6.72 -18.71 -3.36
C LYS A 781 -7.75 -19.85 -3.41
N LYS A 782 -7.92 -20.50 -4.57
CA LYS A 782 -8.82 -21.66 -4.72
C LYS A 782 -8.24 -22.86 -3.96
N LYS A 783 -9.10 -23.56 -3.21
CA LYS A 783 -8.74 -24.79 -2.46
C LYS A 783 -8.16 -25.87 -3.39
N GLY A 784 -7.06 -26.50 -2.98
CA GLY A 784 -6.39 -27.55 -3.75
C GLY A 784 -5.41 -27.05 -4.83
N PHE A 785 -5.19 -25.74 -4.97
CA PHE A 785 -4.27 -25.20 -5.97
C PHE A 785 -2.82 -25.69 -5.77
N SER A 786 -2.34 -25.75 -4.53
CA SER A 786 -0.97 -26.23 -4.24
C SER A 786 -0.76 -27.67 -4.73
N ASP A 787 -1.75 -28.53 -4.52
CA ASP A 787 -1.70 -29.92 -4.94
C ASP A 787 -1.77 -30.03 -6.47
N ALA A 788 -2.63 -29.23 -7.12
CA ALA A 788 -2.71 -29.15 -8.57
C ALA A 788 -1.41 -28.63 -9.21
N TYR A 789 -0.78 -27.61 -8.61
CA TYR A 789 0.51 -27.09 -9.06
C TYR A 789 1.60 -28.16 -8.96
N GLN A 790 1.66 -28.90 -7.84
CA GLN A 790 2.60 -30.01 -7.67
C GLN A 790 2.32 -31.16 -8.66
N ALA A 791 1.05 -31.48 -8.92
CA ALA A 791 0.64 -32.48 -9.90
C ALA A 791 1.08 -32.11 -11.32
N ALA A 792 1.05 -30.82 -11.69
CA ALA A 792 1.55 -30.34 -12.97
C ALA A 792 3.02 -30.70 -13.20
N PHE A 793 3.89 -30.54 -12.19
CA PHE A 793 5.31 -30.95 -12.28
C PHE A 793 5.51 -32.46 -12.17
N ALA A 794 4.62 -33.18 -11.48
CA ALA A 794 4.65 -34.64 -11.40
C ALA A 794 4.30 -35.32 -12.74
N SER A 795 3.55 -34.62 -13.62
CA SER A 795 3.16 -35.10 -14.95
C SER A 795 4.32 -35.28 -15.95
N ARG A 796 5.55 -34.90 -15.57
CA ARG A 796 6.77 -34.90 -16.41
C ARG A 796 6.70 -34.01 -17.66
N ARG A 797 5.71 -33.14 -17.77
CA ARG A 797 5.58 -32.13 -18.82
C ARG A 797 6.44 -30.90 -18.49
N ILE A 798 6.80 -30.13 -19.51
CA ILE A 798 7.37 -28.79 -19.30
C ILE A 798 6.27 -27.89 -18.73
N VAL A 799 6.52 -27.22 -17.61
CA VAL A 799 5.53 -26.30 -17.00
C VAL A 799 5.95 -24.86 -17.25
N ILE A 800 5.10 -24.09 -17.92
CA ILE A 800 5.32 -22.68 -18.25
C ILE A 800 4.38 -21.82 -17.43
N VAL A 801 4.91 -21.17 -16.39
CA VAL A 801 4.14 -20.31 -15.50
C VAL A 801 4.15 -18.88 -16.02
N LEU A 802 2.96 -18.37 -16.37
CA LEU A 802 2.76 -17.00 -16.82
C LEU A 802 2.02 -16.24 -15.72
N THR A 803 2.64 -15.18 -15.19
CA THR A 803 2.02 -14.42 -14.10
C THR A 803 2.31 -12.93 -14.18
N GLN A 804 1.42 -12.14 -13.57
CA GLN A 804 1.63 -10.71 -13.43
C GLN A 804 2.53 -10.41 -12.24
N THR A 805 3.39 -9.38 -12.34
CA THR A 805 4.20 -8.93 -11.21
C THR A 805 3.34 -8.60 -9.98
N ALA A 806 2.18 -7.95 -10.18
CA ALA A 806 1.21 -7.68 -9.12
C ALA A 806 0.57 -8.96 -8.53
N SER A 807 0.37 -10.00 -9.35
CA SER A 807 -0.14 -11.29 -8.86
C SER A 807 0.92 -12.06 -8.08
N ALA A 808 2.18 -12.05 -8.55
CA ALA A 808 3.29 -12.75 -7.90
C ALA A 808 3.79 -12.08 -6.61
N THR A 809 3.62 -10.77 -6.49
CA THR A 809 3.91 -10.01 -5.27
C THR A 809 3.00 -10.40 -4.11
N ASN A 810 1.80 -10.94 -4.35
CA ASN A 810 0.91 -11.50 -3.31
C ASN A 810 1.43 -12.78 -2.61
N GLY A 811 2.72 -13.10 -2.73
CA GLY A 811 3.38 -14.13 -1.93
C GLY A 811 3.34 -15.53 -2.51
N VAL A 812 3.25 -15.65 -3.83
CA VAL A 812 3.30 -16.96 -4.50
C VAL A 812 4.66 -17.63 -4.23
N ASN A 813 4.60 -18.86 -3.72
CA ASN A 813 5.70 -19.82 -3.72
C ASN A 813 5.63 -20.58 -5.04
N LEU A 814 6.64 -20.40 -5.89
CA LEU A 814 6.71 -20.97 -7.25
C LEU A 814 7.64 -22.18 -7.29
N ASP A 815 8.29 -22.48 -6.18
CA ASP A 815 9.08 -23.67 -5.94
C ASP A 815 8.19 -24.92 -5.90
N PHE A 816 8.77 -26.07 -6.25
CA PHE A 816 8.05 -27.34 -6.37
C PHE A 816 8.92 -28.50 -5.89
N ASN A 817 8.30 -29.61 -5.49
CA ASN A 817 9.04 -30.78 -5.05
C ASN A 817 9.35 -31.70 -6.24
N LEU A 818 10.59 -32.19 -6.29
CA LEU A 818 10.99 -33.22 -7.23
C LEU A 818 10.36 -34.57 -6.84
N PRO A 819 9.60 -35.24 -7.74
CA PRO A 819 8.95 -36.51 -7.42
C PRO A 819 9.93 -37.62 -7.01
N GLU A 820 11.15 -37.59 -7.57
CA GLU A 820 12.16 -38.64 -7.39
C GLU A 820 12.95 -38.52 -6.07
N SER A 821 13.14 -37.30 -5.57
CA SER A 821 13.99 -37.03 -4.39
C SER A 821 13.25 -36.41 -3.21
N GLY A 822 12.02 -35.91 -3.41
CA GLY A 822 11.28 -35.12 -2.43
C GLY A 822 11.92 -33.77 -2.09
N LYS A 823 13.04 -33.40 -2.75
CA LYS A 823 13.70 -32.12 -2.53
C LYS A 823 12.93 -31.01 -3.23
N ASN A 824 12.89 -29.85 -2.58
CA ASN A 824 12.31 -28.64 -3.13
C ASN A 824 13.26 -28.03 -4.19
N MET A 825 12.72 -27.56 -5.31
CA MET A 825 13.46 -27.01 -6.44
C MET A 825 12.80 -25.73 -6.98
N ASP A 826 13.63 -24.78 -7.41
CA ASP A 826 13.16 -23.56 -8.06
C ASP A 826 12.96 -23.75 -9.58
N LEU A 827 12.17 -22.88 -10.20
CA LEU A 827 12.13 -22.75 -11.65
C LEU A 827 13.48 -22.25 -12.17
N THR A 828 13.99 -22.81 -13.26
CA THR A 828 15.35 -22.56 -13.75
C THR A 828 15.41 -21.61 -14.94
N CYS A 829 14.29 -21.32 -15.60
CA CYS A 829 14.25 -20.42 -16.75
C CYS A 829 13.28 -19.25 -16.50
N LEU A 830 13.74 -18.02 -16.66
CA LEU A 830 13.00 -16.80 -16.35
C LEU A 830 12.96 -15.84 -17.55
N TYR A 831 11.76 -15.40 -17.92
CA TYR A 831 11.51 -14.43 -18.98
C TYR A 831 11.05 -13.10 -18.38
N LEU A 832 11.82 -12.04 -18.64
CA LEU A 832 11.58 -10.68 -18.18
C LEU A 832 11.23 -9.79 -19.39
N LEU A 833 9.94 -9.63 -19.64
CA LEU A 833 9.43 -9.08 -20.92
C LEU A 833 9.27 -7.56 -20.92
N GLU A 834 8.87 -6.98 -19.79
CA GLU A 834 8.53 -5.57 -19.70
C GLU A 834 8.57 -5.05 -18.26
N SER A 835 8.85 -3.77 -18.12
CA SER A 835 8.71 -3.02 -16.88
C SER A 835 7.27 -2.50 -16.71
N ARG A 836 6.95 -1.96 -15.52
CA ARG A 836 5.69 -1.25 -15.29
C ARG A 836 5.63 -0.03 -16.20
N HIS A 837 4.66 0.01 -17.12
CA HIS A 837 4.53 1.11 -18.07
C HIS A 837 3.91 2.38 -17.48
N TYR A 838 2.98 2.22 -16.53
CA TYR A 838 2.21 3.31 -15.95
C TYR A 838 2.43 3.41 -14.44
N TYR A 839 2.99 4.53 -14.02
CA TYR A 839 3.05 4.94 -12.60
C TYR A 839 2.00 6.01 -12.28
N PHE A 840 1.56 6.70 -13.32
CA PHE A 840 0.40 7.59 -13.32
C PHE A 840 -0.64 7.04 -14.29
N SER A 841 -1.91 7.03 -13.92
CA SER A 841 -2.99 6.47 -14.73
C SER A 841 -4.24 7.32 -14.64
N ALA A 842 -4.98 7.36 -15.74
CA ALA A 842 -6.32 7.93 -15.74
C ALA A 842 -7.27 7.00 -14.96
N PHE A 843 -8.23 7.58 -14.24
CA PHE A 843 -9.29 6.84 -13.57
C PHE A 843 -10.51 6.68 -14.47
N GLN A 844 -11.33 5.66 -14.22
CA GLN A 844 -12.63 5.51 -14.87
C GLN A 844 -13.62 6.42 -14.13
N ALA A 845 -14.09 7.48 -14.81
CA ALA A 845 -15.01 8.43 -14.20
C ALA A 845 -16.38 7.76 -14.00
N ASN A 846 -16.76 7.53 -12.75
CA ASN A 846 -18.12 7.09 -12.41
C ASN A 846 -18.90 8.31 -11.94
N ALA A 847 -20.01 8.62 -12.61
CA ALA A 847 -20.81 9.83 -12.33
C ALA A 847 -21.37 9.89 -10.89
N GLU A 848 -21.41 8.75 -10.18
CA GLU A 848 -22.03 8.62 -8.85
C GLU A 848 -21.02 8.55 -7.69
N ASN A 849 -19.73 8.25 -7.94
CA ASN A 849 -18.73 8.07 -6.88
C ASN A 849 -17.75 9.24 -6.80
N ASN A 850 -17.51 9.74 -5.58
CA ASN A 850 -16.47 10.75 -5.32
C ASN A 850 -15.03 10.20 -5.50
N ASP A 851 -14.83 8.91 -5.74
CA ASP A 851 -13.54 8.20 -5.76
C ASP A 851 -12.50 8.79 -6.72
N ASP A 852 -12.93 9.49 -7.78
CA ASP A 852 -12.10 10.21 -8.75
C ASP A 852 -11.01 11.09 -8.10
N MET A 853 -11.42 11.88 -7.09
CA MET A 853 -10.50 12.82 -6.44
C MET A 853 -9.56 12.12 -5.43
N ALA A 854 -9.94 10.95 -4.92
CA ALA A 854 -9.05 10.13 -4.11
C ALA A 854 -7.88 9.62 -4.98
N HIS A 855 -8.18 9.09 -6.17
CA HIS A 855 -7.15 8.65 -7.13
C HIS A 855 -6.24 9.81 -7.56
N ALA A 856 -6.80 11.00 -7.81
CA ALA A 856 -6.00 12.20 -8.07
C ALA A 856 -5.07 12.53 -6.90
N GLY A 857 -5.55 12.48 -5.65
CA GLY A 857 -4.75 12.73 -4.44
C GLY A 857 -3.57 11.78 -4.29
N PHE A 858 -3.78 10.49 -4.59
CA PHE A 858 -2.70 9.49 -4.65
C PHE A 858 -1.63 9.87 -5.68
N GLN A 859 -2.03 10.21 -6.90
CA GLN A 859 -1.07 10.54 -7.96
C GLN A 859 -0.31 11.85 -7.68
N LEU A 860 -0.99 12.85 -7.14
CA LEU A 860 -0.38 14.13 -6.76
C LEU A 860 0.68 13.95 -5.66
N ARG A 861 0.47 13.00 -4.73
CA ARG A 861 1.50 12.64 -3.74
C ARG A 861 2.74 12.07 -4.42
N ASN A 862 2.60 11.20 -5.41
CA ASN A 862 3.74 10.66 -6.16
C ASN A 862 4.48 11.75 -6.94
N LEU A 863 3.75 12.67 -7.58
CA LEU A 863 4.33 13.81 -8.29
C LEU A 863 5.16 14.71 -7.34
N GLU A 864 4.64 14.99 -6.16
CA GLU A 864 5.33 15.77 -5.12
C GLU A 864 6.59 15.07 -4.61
N LYS A 865 6.59 13.73 -4.49
CA LYS A 865 7.79 12.97 -4.12
C LYS A 865 8.87 13.02 -5.19
N LEU A 866 8.50 12.99 -6.47
CA LEU A 866 9.45 13.17 -7.57
C LEU A 866 10.13 14.54 -7.55
N LEU A 867 9.35 15.60 -7.28
CA LEU A 867 9.90 16.95 -7.13
C LEU A 867 10.93 17.00 -5.99
N ARG A 868 10.60 16.40 -4.84
CA ARG A 868 11.47 16.38 -3.65
C ARG A 868 12.75 15.58 -3.87
N ALA A 869 12.66 14.49 -4.61
CA ALA A 869 13.82 13.69 -4.98
C ALA A 869 14.71 14.36 -6.04
N GLY A 870 14.26 15.50 -6.61
CA GLY A 870 14.97 16.19 -7.67
C GLY A 870 14.87 15.51 -9.04
N GLU A 871 13.92 14.58 -9.20
CA GLU A 871 13.71 13.83 -10.45
C GLU A 871 12.91 14.63 -11.48
N ILE A 872 12.13 15.61 -11.02
CA ILE A 872 11.43 16.58 -11.86
C ILE A 872 11.65 18.00 -11.34
N SER A 873 11.60 18.99 -12.24
CA SER A 873 11.68 20.41 -11.89
C SER A 873 10.37 20.93 -11.30
N ARG A 874 10.43 22.09 -10.63
CA ARG A 874 9.25 22.80 -10.11
C ARG A 874 8.26 23.17 -11.23
N GLN A 875 8.77 23.52 -12.42
CA GLN A 875 7.96 23.83 -13.59
C GLN A 875 7.20 22.59 -14.09
N GLN A 876 7.86 21.44 -14.17
CA GLN A 876 7.20 20.17 -14.53
C GLN A 876 6.15 19.78 -13.49
N HIS A 877 6.47 19.91 -12.20
CA HIS A 877 5.51 19.67 -11.12
C HIS A 877 4.24 20.50 -11.32
N GLN A 878 4.35 21.84 -11.43
CA GLN A 878 3.22 22.74 -11.65
C GLN A 878 2.40 22.39 -12.90
N ARG A 879 3.08 22.00 -13.97
CA ARG A 879 2.46 21.64 -15.24
C ARG A 879 1.57 20.39 -15.15
N PHE A 880 1.91 19.42 -14.31
CA PHE A 880 1.18 18.16 -14.22
C PHE A 880 0.13 18.10 -13.09
N LEU A 881 0.00 19.13 -12.24
CA LEU A 881 -1.03 19.20 -11.20
C LEU A 881 -2.46 19.16 -11.78
N LEU A 882 -2.79 20.11 -12.66
CA LEU A 882 -4.12 20.20 -13.26
C LEU A 882 -4.50 18.96 -14.10
N PRO A 883 -3.60 18.43 -14.97
CA PRO A 883 -3.88 17.20 -15.71
C PRO A 883 -4.28 15.99 -14.87
N LEU A 884 -3.65 15.80 -13.70
CA LEU A 884 -3.96 14.69 -12.79
C LEU A 884 -5.31 14.89 -12.09
N MET A 885 -5.66 16.13 -11.75
CA MET A 885 -6.95 16.47 -11.14
C MET A 885 -8.11 16.38 -12.13
N MET A 886 -7.85 16.68 -13.40
CA MET A 886 -8.84 16.68 -14.49
C MET A 886 -8.89 15.38 -15.29
N ASN A 887 -8.10 14.36 -14.91
CA ASN A 887 -8.05 13.07 -15.59
C ASN A 887 -7.67 13.14 -17.08
N ARG A 888 -6.78 14.07 -17.48
CA ARG A 888 -6.43 14.30 -18.88
C ARG A 888 -5.49 13.21 -19.41
N LYS A 889 -6.05 12.15 -20.00
CA LYS A 889 -5.33 10.94 -20.48
C LYS A 889 -4.02 11.23 -21.24
N TYR A 890 -4.05 12.15 -22.21
CA TYR A 890 -2.87 12.47 -23.03
C TYR A 890 -1.72 13.09 -22.21
N GLU A 891 -2.05 14.04 -21.33
CA GLU A 891 -1.04 14.70 -20.50
C GLU A 891 -0.49 13.77 -19.41
N ILE A 892 -1.31 12.86 -18.88
CA ILE A 892 -0.87 11.79 -17.97
C ILE A 892 0.08 10.82 -18.68
N SER A 893 -0.20 10.47 -19.95
CA SER A 893 0.73 9.67 -20.76
C SER A 893 2.07 10.39 -20.97
N ARG A 894 2.03 11.70 -21.24
CA ARG A 894 3.25 12.53 -21.33
C ARG A 894 4.03 12.57 -20.02
N LEU A 895 3.37 12.66 -18.86
CA LEU A 895 4.02 12.56 -17.56
C LEU A 895 4.75 11.22 -17.39
N ASN A 896 4.12 10.09 -17.74
CA ASN A 896 4.80 8.79 -17.71
C ASN A 896 6.02 8.75 -18.65
N GLY A 897 5.92 9.36 -19.83
CA GLY A 897 7.05 9.48 -20.75
C GLY A 897 8.22 10.30 -20.19
N GLU A 898 7.94 11.39 -19.46
CA GLU A 898 8.95 12.16 -18.74
C GLU A 898 9.54 11.37 -17.56
N TYR A 899 8.69 10.69 -16.79
CA TYR A 899 9.11 9.86 -15.65
C TYR A 899 10.02 8.69 -16.06
N LYS A 900 9.76 8.02 -17.18
CA LYS A 900 10.61 6.92 -17.69
C LYS A 900 12.08 7.32 -17.92
N ARG A 901 12.39 8.62 -18.00
CA ARG A 901 13.76 9.14 -18.18
C ARG A 901 14.49 9.43 -16.86
N THR A 902 13.79 9.32 -15.73
CA THR A 902 14.31 9.67 -14.40
C THR A 902 15.16 8.54 -13.81
N SER A 903 15.98 8.87 -12.82
CA SER A 903 16.76 7.85 -12.09
C SER A 903 15.85 7.01 -11.19
N ASP A 904 14.76 7.60 -10.70
CA ASP A 904 13.77 6.90 -9.88
C ASP A 904 13.05 5.78 -10.64
N TYR A 905 12.72 5.99 -11.92
CA TYR A 905 12.17 4.93 -12.77
C TYR A 905 13.13 3.75 -12.91
N ILE A 906 14.41 4.03 -13.19
CA ILE A 906 15.47 3.01 -13.31
C ILE A 906 15.60 2.20 -12.01
N LYS A 907 15.61 2.89 -10.86
CA LYS A 907 15.67 2.25 -9.53
C LYS A 907 14.43 1.41 -9.24
N ASN A 908 13.23 1.88 -9.59
CA ASN A 908 12.00 1.10 -9.45
C ASN A 908 11.99 -0.15 -10.33
N THR A 909 12.43 -0.03 -11.58
CA THR A 909 12.59 -1.16 -12.50
C THR A 909 13.58 -2.19 -11.96
N ALA A 910 14.74 -1.75 -11.46
CA ALA A 910 15.74 -2.62 -10.85
C ALA A 910 15.21 -3.33 -9.60
N ALA A 911 14.50 -2.61 -8.71
CA ALA A 911 13.88 -3.21 -7.52
C ALA A 911 12.86 -4.30 -7.89
N ASN A 912 12.01 -4.06 -8.90
CA ASN A 912 11.04 -5.04 -9.38
C ASN A 912 11.74 -6.28 -9.95
N VAL A 913 12.72 -6.10 -10.83
CA VAL A 913 13.49 -7.21 -11.41
C VAL A 913 14.23 -7.99 -10.34
N GLN A 914 14.84 -7.31 -9.37
CA GLN A 914 15.55 -7.98 -8.29
C GLN A 914 14.65 -8.93 -7.50
N GLN A 915 13.41 -8.51 -7.24
CA GLN A 915 12.45 -9.36 -6.58
C GLN A 915 11.94 -10.51 -7.45
N GLN A 916 11.78 -10.27 -8.76
CA GLN A 916 11.40 -11.30 -9.74
C GLN A 916 12.48 -12.39 -9.85
N VAL A 917 13.76 -12.00 -9.98
CA VAL A 917 14.90 -12.93 -9.94
C VAL A 917 14.97 -13.64 -8.59
N GLY A 918 14.70 -12.92 -7.50
CA GLY A 918 14.61 -13.51 -6.17
C GLY A 918 13.48 -14.55 -6.00
N ARG A 919 12.58 -14.72 -6.97
CA ARG A 919 11.58 -15.82 -6.97
C ARG A 919 12.15 -17.16 -7.42
N ILE A 920 13.24 -17.16 -8.18
CA ILE A 920 13.94 -18.39 -8.63
C ILE A 920 15.20 -18.69 -7.79
N GLU A 921 15.40 -17.95 -6.70
CA GLU A 921 16.56 -18.09 -5.80
C GLU A 921 16.10 -18.33 -4.36
N ARG A 922 15.13 -19.23 -4.15
CA ARG A 922 14.54 -19.49 -2.82
C ARG A 922 15.08 -20.75 -2.18
N ALA A 923 15.24 -21.83 -2.95
CA ALA A 923 15.72 -23.11 -2.45
C ALA A 923 17.11 -23.01 -1.77
N TRP A 924 17.28 -23.76 -0.69
CA TRP A 924 18.52 -23.93 0.07
C TRP A 924 19.13 -25.33 -0.21
N CYS A 925 19.25 -25.64 -1.48
CA CYS A 925 19.86 -26.87 -1.98
C CYS A 925 20.59 -26.58 -3.30
N GLU A 926 21.33 -27.55 -3.80
CA GLU A 926 21.93 -27.48 -5.14
C GLU A 926 20.83 -27.30 -6.21
N VAL A 927 21.00 -26.33 -7.10
CA VAL A 927 20.06 -26.03 -8.20
C VAL A 927 20.83 -25.94 -9.51
N PRO A 928 20.37 -26.59 -10.60
CA PRO A 928 20.99 -26.52 -11.92
C PRO A 928 21.16 -25.08 -12.43
N ASN A 929 21.96 -24.91 -13.48
CA ASN A 929 22.18 -23.62 -14.12
C ASN A 929 20.85 -22.94 -14.51
N ALA A 930 20.77 -21.65 -14.22
CA ALA A 930 19.61 -20.84 -14.50
C ALA A 930 19.80 -20.04 -15.79
N GLU A 931 18.72 -19.85 -16.54
CA GLU A 931 18.67 -19.00 -17.73
C GLU A 931 17.72 -17.81 -17.50
N ILE A 932 18.18 -16.59 -17.78
CA ILE A 932 17.35 -15.38 -17.75
C ILE A 932 17.33 -14.75 -19.14
N HIS A 933 16.14 -14.59 -19.71
CA HIS A 933 15.92 -13.88 -20.98
C HIS A 933 15.29 -12.52 -20.72
N LEU A 934 15.92 -11.45 -21.20
CA LEU A 934 15.47 -10.08 -20.99
C LEU A 934 15.14 -9.39 -22.30
N ASP A 935 14.08 -8.57 -22.28
CA ASP A 935 13.80 -7.63 -23.36
C ASP A 935 14.91 -6.56 -23.45
N SER A 936 15.19 -6.12 -24.67
CA SER A 936 16.23 -5.13 -24.94
C SER A 936 16.05 -3.80 -24.22
N GLU A 937 14.81 -3.33 -24.01
CA GLU A 937 14.56 -2.09 -23.27
C GLU A 937 14.87 -2.28 -21.78
N LEU A 938 14.42 -3.40 -21.20
CA LEU A 938 14.66 -3.71 -19.81
C LEU A 938 16.16 -3.90 -19.53
N ALA A 939 16.89 -4.55 -20.43
CA ALA A 939 18.34 -4.72 -20.32
C ALA A 939 19.09 -3.37 -20.31
N LYS A 940 18.63 -2.38 -21.09
CA LYS A 940 19.21 -1.03 -21.08
C LYS A 940 19.00 -0.35 -19.72
N ASP A 941 17.79 -0.43 -19.17
CA ASP A 941 17.49 0.18 -17.86
C ASP A 941 18.29 -0.47 -16.73
N LEU A 942 18.43 -1.80 -16.74
CA LEU A 942 19.24 -2.53 -15.75
C LEU A 942 20.73 -2.24 -15.88
N SER A 943 21.24 -2.07 -17.10
CA SER A 943 22.63 -1.66 -17.34
C SER A 943 22.90 -0.27 -16.78
N ARG A 944 21.96 0.68 -16.99
CA ARG A 944 22.01 2.01 -16.38
C ARG A 944 21.95 1.93 -14.85
N PHE A 945 21.14 1.04 -14.29
CA PHE A 945 21.12 0.84 -12.84
C PHE A 945 22.48 0.35 -12.30
N ALA A 946 23.12 -0.59 -12.99
CA ALA A 946 24.40 -1.17 -12.61
C ALA A 946 25.55 -0.14 -12.62
N SER A 947 25.40 1.00 -13.30
CA SER A 947 26.35 2.11 -13.27
C SER A 947 26.08 3.16 -12.18
N LEU A 948 24.94 3.08 -11.48
CA LEU A 948 24.62 4.00 -10.39
C LEU A 948 25.41 3.70 -9.10
N PRO A 949 25.80 4.72 -8.32
CA PRO A 949 26.50 4.55 -7.03
C PRO A 949 25.76 3.68 -6.02
N ILE A 950 24.43 3.65 -6.09
CA ILE A 950 23.60 2.83 -5.21
C ILE A 950 23.85 1.33 -5.41
N TYR A 951 24.12 0.90 -6.65
CA TYR A 951 24.45 -0.49 -6.94
C TYR A 951 25.84 -0.83 -6.41
N THR A 952 26.84 -0.01 -6.72
CA THR A 952 28.24 -0.28 -6.30
C THR A 952 28.36 -0.33 -4.77
N SER A 953 27.65 0.54 -4.06
CA SER A 953 27.65 0.59 -2.59
C SER A 953 26.96 -0.60 -1.93
N ASN A 954 25.95 -1.20 -2.59
CA ASN A 954 25.14 -2.25 -2.00
C ASN A 954 25.31 -3.62 -2.68
N ARG A 955 26.27 -3.76 -3.62
CA ARG A 955 26.47 -4.96 -4.45
C ARG A 955 26.52 -6.28 -3.67
N ARG A 956 27.06 -6.26 -2.45
CA ARG A 956 27.19 -7.46 -1.60
C ARG A 956 25.91 -7.85 -0.86
N GLN A 957 24.93 -6.96 -0.79
CA GLN A 957 23.62 -7.25 -0.21
C GLN A 957 22.69 -7.97 -1.20
N LEU A 958 23.02 -7.97 -2.48
CA LEU A 958 22.25 -8.66 -3.51
C LEU A 958 22.44 -10.18 -3.41
N SER A 959 21.40 -10.91 -3.82
CA SER A 959 21.49 -12.35 -4.02
C SER A 959 22.47 -12.69 -5.15
N ALA A 960 22.93 -13.94 -5.20
CA ALA A 960 23.96 -14.35 -6.14
C ALA A 960 23.49 -14.20 -7.60
N LEU A 961 22.27 -14.63 -7.93
CA LEU A 961 21.75 -14.51 -9.31
C LEU A 961 21.57 -13.05 -9.72
N ASN A 962 21.08 -12.20 -8.83
CA ASN A 962 20.93 -10.77 -9.11
C ASN A 962 22.27 -10.09 -9.37
N ARG A 963 23.29 -10.45 -8.57
CA ARG A 963 24.64 -9.94 -8.75
C ARG A 963 25.24 -10.42 -10.08
N GLN A 964 25.08 -11.71 -10.43
CA GLN A 964 25.52 -12.26 -11.71
C GLN A 964 24.84 -11.55 -12.89
N LEU A 965 23.51 -11.39 -12.85
CA LEU A 965 22.73 -10.73 -13.91
C LEU A 965 23.25 -9.31 -14.19
N LEU A 966 23.36 -8.49 -13.14
CA LEU A 966 23.78 -7.10 -13.27
C LEU A 966 25.25 -6.98 -13.70
N ASN A 967 26.13 -7.90 -13.29
CA ASN A 967 27.51 -7.94 -13.79
C ASN A 967 27.56 -8.24 -15.29
N ILE A 968 26.82 -9.26 -15.76
CA ILE A 968 26.79 -9.65 -17.17
C ILE A 968 26.31 -8.47 -18.03
N LEU A 969 25.25 -7.78 -17.59
CA LEU A 969 24.72 -6.61 -18.30
C LEU A 969 25.71 -5.44 -18.31
N ARG A 970 26.35 -5.16 -17.17
CA ARG A 970 27.37 -4.11 -17.07
C ARG A 970 28.58 -4.37 -17.96
N GLU A 971 29.13 -5.59 -17.92
CA GLU A 971 30.27 -5.98 -18.76
C GLU A 971 29.91 -5.94 -20.26
N ARG A 972 28.67 -6.28 -20.61
CA ARG A 972 28.18 -6.17 -21.98
C ARG A 972 28.07 -4.72 -22.44
N ASP A 973 27.57 -3.82 -21.58
CA ASP A 973 27.48 -2.39 -21.87
C ASP A 973 28.89 -1.76 -21.98
N GLU A 974 29.81 -2.09 -21.06
CA GLU A 974 31.22 -1.69 -21.13
C GLU A 974 31.85 -2.12 -22.46
N LYS A 975 31.67 -3.39 -22.88
CA LYS A 975 32.14 -3.88 -24.19
C LYS A 975 31.48 -3.19 -25.38
N MET A 976 30.20 -2.78 -25.28
CA MET A 976 29.52 -2.02 -26.32
C MET A 976 30.00 -0.58 -26.40
N GLN A 977 30.30 0.05 -25.26
CA GLN A 977 30.86 1.40 -25.18
C GLN A 977 32.32 1.44 -25.65
N ASP A 978 33.10 0.39 -25.40
CA ASP A 978 34.47 0.26 -25.94
C ASP A 978 34.50 -0.04 -27.45
N ASN A 979 33.35 -0.36 -28.08
CA ASN A 979 33.25 -0.53 -29.51
C ASN A 979 33.21 0.83 -30.23
N PHE A 980 34.38 1.28 -30.67
CA PHE A 980 34.60 2.51 -31.43
C PHE A 980 33.63 2.75 -32.60
N LEU A 981 33.22 1.69 -33.33
CA LEU A 981 32.25 1.83 -34.43
C LEU A 981 30.85 2.23 -33.93
N ASN A 982 30.41 1.72 -32.79
CA ASN A 982 29.14 2.11 -32.19
C ASN A 982 29.18 3.53 -31.62
N LEU A 983 30.35 3.98 -31.15
CA LEU A 983 30.58 5.35 -30.71
C LEU A 983 30.53 6.34 -31.88
N ILE A 984 31.03 6.02 -33.07
CA ILE A 984 30.91 6.91 -34.25
C ILE A 984 29.51 6.86 -34.85
N MET A 985 28.89 5.68 -34.87
CA MET A 985 27.58 5.46 -35.50
C MET A 985 26.40 5.84 -34.58
N THR A 986 26.67 6.46 -33.42
CA THR A 986 25.61 6.94 -32.53
C THR A 986 24.93 8.17 -33.16
N PRO A 987 23.59 8.24 -33.27
CA PRO A 987 22.91 9.30 -34.03
C PRO A 987 23.13 10.73 -33.52
N THR A 988 23.50 10.88 -32.24
CA THR A 988 23.83 12.17 -31.62
C THR A 988 24.96 11.97 -30.63
N GLN A 989 25.95 12.86 -30.67
CA GLN A 989 27.10 12.79 -29.77
C GLN A 989 27.64 14.20 -29.47
N PRO A 990 28.08 14.49 -28.23
CA PRO A 990 28.63 15.80 -27.90
C PRO A 990 29.89 16.09 -28.73
N GLY A 991 29.96 17.26 -29.39
CA GLY A 991 31.05 17.58 -30.33
C GLY A 991 32.46 17.47 -29.75
N LYS A 992 32.62 17.66 -28.43
CA LYS A 992 33.90 17.51 -27.73
C LYS A 992 34.39 16.05 -27.64
N LEU A 993 33.46 15.09 -27.55
CA LEU A 993 33.76 13.65 -27.56
C LEU A 993 34.06 13.15 -28.97
N VAL A 994 33.36 13.68 -29.98
CA VAL A 994 33.61 13.35 -31.40
C VAL A 994 35.04 13.71 -31.80
N LEU A 995 35.51 14.91 -31.43
CA LEU A 995 36.90 15.33 -31.66
C LEU A 995 37.90 14.40 -30.95
N ASP A 996 37.62 14.03 -29.71
CA ASP A 996 38.51 13.12 -28.95
C ASP A 996 38.58 11.71 -29.60
N TYR A 997 37.45 11.18 -30.07
CA TYR A 997 37.40 9.90 -30.78
C TYR A 997 38.13 9.95 -32.13
N ILE A 998 37.97 11.04 -32.89
CA ILE A 998 38.64 11.20 -34.17
C ILE A 998 40.15 11.39 -33.96
N ASP A 999 40.56 12.34 -33.13
CA ASP A 999 41.96 12.75 -33.03
C ASP A 999 42.82 11.75 -32.25
N LYS A 1000 42.27 11.11 -31.20
CA LYS A 1000 43.04 10.19 -30.35
C LYS A 1000 42.88 8.72 -30.69
N ARG A 1001 41.85 8.32 -31.43
CA ARG A 1001 41.60 6.91 -31.79
C ARG A 1001 41.59 6.68 -33.30
N LEU A 1002 40.84 7.48 -34.08
CA LEU A 1002 40.75 7.31 -35.56
C LEU A 1002 42.06 7.61 -36.28
N VAL A 1003 42.62 8.80 -36.07
CA VAL A 1003 43.81 9.26 -36.77
C VAL A 1003 45.03 8.38 -36.47
N PRO A 1004 45.30 7.98 -35.20
CA PRO A 1004 46.41 7.08 -34.90
C PRO A 1004 46.25 5.68 -35.51
N ALA A 1005 45.05 5.09 -35.49
CA ALA A 1005 44.79 3.77 -36.06
C ALA A 1005 44.97 3.75 -37.59
N ILE A 1006 44.53 4.80 -38.29
CA ILE A 1006 44.74 4.96 -39.74
C ILE A 1006 46.23 5.15 -40.07
N ARG A 1007 46.98 5.87 -39.23
CA ARG A 1007 48.44 6.01 -39.41
C ARG A 1007 49.17 4.67 -39.24
N LEU A 1008 48.82 3.91 -38.20
CA LEU A 1008 49.35 2.57 -37.96
C LEU A 1008 49.08 1.60 -39.13
N LEU A 1009 47.89 1.68 -39.72
CA LEU A 1009 47.52 0.91 -40.92
C LEU A 1009 48.29 1.31 -42.17
N ARG A 1010 48.67 2.59 -42.30
CA ARG A 1010 49.47 3.09 -43.44
C ARG A 1010 50.95 2.75 -43.30
N GLU A 1011 51.44 2.60 -42.09
CA GLU A 1011 52.87 2.35 -41.80
C GLU A 1011 53.24 0.87 -41.82
N GLN A 1012 52.27 -0.06 -41.76
CA GLN A 1012 52.52 -1.50 -41.80
C GLN A 1012 52.32 -2.08 -43.20
N SER A 1013 53.33 -2.80 -43.71
CA SER A 1013 53.42 -3.33 -45.07
C SER A 1013 52.66 -4.65 -45.32
N THR A 1014 51.96 -5.18 -44.33
CA THR A 1014 51.13 -6.41 -44.46
C THR A 1014 49.68 -6.14 -44.07
N PRO A 1015 48.70 -6.45 -44.94
CA PRO A 1015 47.28 -6.22 -44.63
C PRO A 1015 46.79 -7.19 -43.54
N ARG A 1016 46.21 -6.65 -42.45
CA ARG A 1016 45.45 -7.43 -41.46
C ARG A 1016 43.98 -7.52 -41.90
N ASN A 1017 43.44 -8.74 -41.92
CA ASN A 1017 42.03 -9.00 -42.24
C ASN A 1017 41.06 -8.66 -41.08
N ASP A 1018 41.57 -8.29 -39.91
CA ASP A 1018 40.75 -8.01 -38.73
C ASP A 1018 40.96 -6.55 -38.29
N VAL A 1019 40.37 -5.64 -39.08
CA VAL A 1019 40.48 -4.19 -38.87
C VAL A 1019 40.09 -3.84 -37.44
N THR A 1020 39.08 -4.50 -36.85
CA THR A 1020 38.54 -4.31 -35.49
C THR A 1020 39.57 -4.47 -34.36
N GLN A 1021 40.66 -5.24 -34.54
CA GLN A 1021 41.68 -5.42 -33.50
C GLN A 1021 42.70 -4.28 -33.40
N LEU A 1022 42.78 -3.40 -34.40
CA LEU A 1022 43.67 -2.22 -34.39
C LEU A 1022 43.16 -1.08 -33.51
N TRP A 1023 41.96 -1.22 -32.93
CA TRP A 1023 41.22 -0.18 -32.21
C TRP A 1023 41.05 -0.47 -30.71
N ARG A 1024 41.78 -1.48 -30.19
CA ARG A 1024 41.88 -1.77 -28.76
C ARG A 1024 42.97 -0.97 -28.09
#